data_AF-A0A101IG27-F1
#
_entry.id   AF-A0A101IG27-F1
#
_cell.length_a   1.000
_cell.length_b   1.000
_cell.length_c   1.000
_cell.angle_alpha   90.00
_cell.angle_beta   90.00
_cell.angle_gamma   90.00
#
_symmetry.space_group_name_H-M   'P 1'
#
loop_
_entity.id
_entity.type
_entity.pdbx_description
1 polymer ?
#
loop_
_entity_poly.entity_id
_entity_poly.type
_entity_poly.pdbx_seq_one_letter_code
_entity_poly.pdbx_strand_id
1 'polypeptide(L)'
;MNTRRLIKRIQVPVIWAVAIMFGAGVVWWGIAAYVGGRNQGDFSLEPELTLADAVAVLTKDGIQLDEPIFWVSFQEYETAVRESLNNIRQQGMTVDPYFGTAQVPGEMEIRYEVLKDLLDQRILRYYAKEEEVLPSSAQIQAETKRIVDDFVADSNTRNQIIQYYGSVNAFTDIVERFVTTELLVMNAIASALGDVDEAFREHFEANKDAIKHEYENVTASHILVDTEQEALELKTLIESGEIDFAEAAVEYSVDAGSAPRGGDLGTFGRGQMIFEFEEAAFDASIGDIVGPVQTHYGYHLIQVRSKSTFDSLEDLQSKGLYEDLKNEFTQQKFMEWFTNYKASGDFGYELNDSDLLLYDKYEKAKTDPDKTEELLRELAQDLFPEDDDESVALMESYLPAVVFVQLADSRLNRLDSTVYDLEDAVYYYETLPENLRDMSRAEIEEELEKLLEIEEADEASETEVEEIETEETGENPEASEDNPEEPEPVYSESGFIREDLEQALKLKDIEDRLGISSAEEARSMLDAKRATEAELEEQFKRAVRYLYKDLPFSSTVLEYMYRIERDNPEVVLRYHENNYDKNLSFIISNRDTFQMYLEYYQQFLGQQAASFLIDMPVRNMEEDLLERVVRNPEASDDLKVTALYLLIEVYDRLANLYHDSAVARIYLLTQRNYLEKLEEIIPGDEGVLQTIELVNTQIRMLEEQLKPEEIVEPGEFEAELELEGLPGTLDELDEEDFELDIGPFGTE
;
A
#
# COMPACT_ATOMS: atom_id res chain seq x y z
N MET A 1 37.34 29.38 -0.09
CA MET A 1 37.79 28.20 0.67
C MET A 1 37.74 28.49 2.17
N ASN A 2 37.06 27.59 2.90
CA ASN A 2 37.25 27.22 4.30
C ASN A 2 37.10 28.27 5.40
N THR A 3 35.86 28.37 5.92
CA THR A 3 35.58 28.52 7.37
C THR A 3 34.10 28.39 7.75
N ARG A 4 33.18 28.18 6.78
CA ARG A 4 31.76 27.87 7.06
C ARG A 4 31.38 26.38 7.02
N ARG A 5 32.30 25.47 6.68
CA ARG A 5 32.07 24.01 6.64
C ARG A 5 32.55 23.23 7.88
N LEU A 6 33.03 23.91 8.94
CA LEU A 6 33.61 23.23 10.11
C LEU A 6 32.79 23.34 11.41
N ILE A 7 31.63 23.98 11.41
CA ILE A 7 30.77 24.14 12.62
C ILE A 7 29.52 23.24 12.60
N LYS A 8 29.32 22.41 11.55
CA LYS A 8 28.18 21.48 11.46
C LYS A 8 28.48 20.01 11.83
N ARG A 9 29.63 19.70 12.45
CA ARG A 9 30.03 18.29 12.70
C ARG A 9 30.20 17.87 14.16
N ILE A 10 29.76 18.66 15.15
CA ILE A 10 29.91 18.30 16.58
C ILE A 10 28.59 18.45 17.39
N GLN A 11 27.47 18.85 16.78
CA GLN A 11 26.18 18.96 17.52
C GLN A 11 25.28 17.72 17.45
N VAL A 12 25.69 16.67 16.75
CA VAL A 12 24.88 15.47 16.50
C VAL A 12 24.98 14.34 17.57
N PRO A 13 26.03 14.19 18.41
CA PRO A 13 26.22 12.94 19.13
C PRO A 13 25.31 12.71 20.38
N VAL A 14 24.64 13.72 20.95
CA VAL A 14 23.78 13.51 22.14
C VAL A 14 22.29 13.35 21.84
N ILE A 15 21.81 13.93 20.73
CA ILE A 15 20.54 13.49 20.14
C ILE A 15 20.63 11.98 19.84
N TRP A 16 21.78 11.55 19.31
CA TRP A 16 22.07 10.14 19.13
C TRP A 16 22.36 9.40 20.43
N ALA A 17 22.96 9.96 21.48
CA ALA A 17 23.18 9.20 22.73
C ALA A 17 21.88 8.83 23.46
N VAL A 18 20.83 9.65 23.33
CA VAL A 18 19.48 9.34 23.80
C VAL A 18 18.75 8.45 22.79
N ALA A 19 18.88 8.69 21.48
CA ALA A 19 18.39 7.75 20.46
C ALA A 19 19.14 6.39 20.44
N ILE A 20 20.34 6.30 21.03
CA ILE A 20 21.18 5.11 21.24
C ILE A 20 20.91 4.53 22.63
N MET A 21 20.46 5.30 23.64
CA MET A 21 19.79 4.69 24.80
C MET A 21 18.52 3.98 24.37
N PHE A 22 17.75 4.62 23.49
CA PHE A 22 16.58 4.02 22.90
C PHE A 22 16.99 2.91 21.91
N GLY A 23 18.07 3.06 21.14
CA GLY A 23 18.49 2.09 20.11
C GLY A 23 19.45 0.96 20.53
N ALA A 24 20.09 1.02 21.70
CA ALA A 24 21.00 -0.03 22.21
C ALA A 24 20.32 -1.03 23.15
N GLY A 25 19.01 -0.86 23.40
CA GLY A 25 18.12 -1.92 23.87
C GLY A 25 17.30 -2.42 22.69
N VAL A 26 17.92 -3.19 21.79
CA VAL A 26 17.33 -3.72 20.53
C VAL A 26 16.06 -4.59 20.75
N VAL A 27 15.69 -4.84 22.00
CA VAL A 27 14.65 -5.80 22.43
C VAL A 27 13.26 -5.19 22.59
N TRP A 28 13.19 -3.91 22.92
CA TRP A 28 11.98 -3.37 23.52
C TRP A 28 11.14 -2.54 22.57
N TRP A 29 11.62 -2.22 21.37
CA TRP A 29 10.85 -1.37 20.45
C TRP A 29 9.56 -2.01 19.98
N GLY A 30 9.47 -3.33 19.86
CA GLY A 30 8.22 -3.93 19.42
C GLY A 30 7.16 -4.02 20.51
N ILE A 31 7.53 -4.46 21.72
CA ILE A 31 6.62 -4.53 22.86
C ILE A 31 6.33 -3.14 23.44
N ALA A 32 7.33 -2.27 23.51
CA ALA A 32 7.15 -0.88 23.92
C ALA A 32 6.59 -0.01 22.79
N ALA A 33 6.69 -0.34 21.49
CA ALA A 33 5.85 0.33 20.49
C ALA A 33 4.39 -0.09 20.62
N TYR A 34 4.14 -1.37 20.94
CA TYR A 34 2.79 -1.93 21.04
C TYR A 34 2.07 -1.66 22.37
N VAL A 35 2.80 -1.56 23.48
CA VAL A 35 2.27 -1.29 24.83
C VAL A 35 2.82 0.04 25.36
N GLY A 36 3.17 0.99 24.49
CA GLY A 36 3.98 2.14 24.92
C GLY A 36 4.44 3.06 23.80
N GLY A 37 3.70 3.13 22.68
CA GLY A 37 4.11 3.76 21.43
C GLY A 37 4.82 5.08 21.64
N ARG A 38 6.17 5.10 21.48
CA ARG A 38 7.08 6.25 21.30
C ARG A 38 6.95 7.47 22.22
N ASN A 39 6.01 7.48 23.15
CA ASN A 39 5.46 8.68 23.75
C ASN A 39 5.46 8.54 25.26
N GLN A 40 6.45 9.18 25.88
CA GLN A 40 6.58 9.22 27.33
C GLN A 40 5.70 10.34 27.87
N GLY A 41 4.39 10.12 27.85
CA GLY A 41 3.40 10.94 28.53
C GLY A 41 3.76 11.12 30.01
N ASP A 42 3.22 12.15 30.66
CA ASP A 42 3.56 12.47 32.05
C ASP A 42 3.11 11.33 33.01
N PHE A 43 4.07 10.60 33.59
CA PHE A 43 3.81 9.53 34.58
C PHE A 43 3.78 10.05 36.02
N SER A 44 3.84 11.36 36.23
CA SER A 44 3.51 11.87 37.57
C SER A 44 2.03 11.58 37.82
N LEU A 45 1.70 10.97 38.96
CA LEU A 45 0.36 11.03 39.51
C LEU A 45 0.01 12.51 39.58
N GLU A 46 -0.72 13.03 38.58
CA GLU A 46 -1.18 14.41 38.60
C GLU A 46 -1.94 14.57 39.92
N PRO A 47 -1.59 15.57 40.75
CA PRO A 47 -2.31 15.79 41.97
C PRO A 47 -3.75 16.19 41.60
N GLU A 48 -4.68 15.28 41.89
CA GLU A 48 -6.14 15.39 41.68
C GLU A 48 -6.65 15.22 40.24
N LEU A 49 -6.20 14.18 39.52
CA LEU A 49 -6.92 13.67 38.34
C LEU A 49 -8.37 13.35 38.72
N THR A 50 -9.33 14.04 38.12
CA THR A 50 -10.75 13.72 38.25
C THR A 50 -11.22 12.92 37.04
N LEU A 51 -12.36 12.23 37.18
CA LEU A 51 -12.96 11.48 36.08
C LEU A 51 -13.31 12.38 34.88
N ALA A 52 -13.55 13.68 35.13
CA ALA A 52 -13.81 14.66 34.08
C ALA A 52 -12.56 15.07 33.29
N ASP A 53 -11.35 14.81 33.82
CA ASP A 53 -10.08 15.13 33.17
C ASP A 53 -9.52 13.94 32.36
N ALA A 54 -10.17 12.77 32.45
CA ALA A 54 -9.81 11.57 31.70
C ALA A 54 -10.43 11.62 30.30
N VAL A 55 -9.63 11.28 29.28
CA VAL A 55 -10.11 11.02 27.92
C VAL A 55 -10.78 9.66 27.84
N ALA A 56 -10.19 8.67 28.55
CA ALA A 56 -10.74 7.34 28.63
C ALA A 56 -10.50 6.70 30.00
N VAL A 57 -11.40 5.82 30.40
CA VAL A 57 -11.30 5.02 31.62
C VAL A 57 -11.44 3.54 31.27
N LEU A 58 -10.47 2.73 31.70
CA LEU A 58 -10.53 1.28 31.50
C LEU A 58 -11.69 0.67 32.31
N THR A 59 -12.38 -0.29 31.72
CA THR A 59 -13.43 -1.09 32.37
C THR A 59 -13.05 -2.57 32.36
N LYS A 60 -13.52 -3.30 33.36
CA LYS A 60 -13.36 -4.75 33.51
C LYS A 60 -14.71 -5.36 33.86
N ASP A 61 -15.14 -6.38 33.12
CA ASP A 61 -16.46 -7.01 33.31
C ASP A 61 -17.61 -5.98 33.24
N GLY A 62 -17.47 -4.98 32.38
CA GLY A 62 -18.40 -3.85 32.24
C GLY A 62 -18.40 -2.84 33.40
N ILE A 63 -17.48 -2.97 34.37
CA ILE A 63 -17.38 -2.09 35.54
C ILE A 63 -16.17 -1.16 35.36
N GLN A 64 -16.40 0.14 35.58
CA GLN A 64 -15.35 1.16 35.56
C GLN A 64 -14.31 0.92 36.66
N LEU A 65 -13.02 1.03 36.30
CA LEU A 65 -11.95 0.93 37.27
C LEU A 65 -11.67 2.31 37.88
N ASP A 66 -11.94 2.46 39.18
CA ASP A 66 -11.93 3.76 39.87
C ASP A 66 -10.54 4.35 40.17
N GLU A 67 -9.47 3.58 39.95
CA GLU A 67 -8.11 4.03 40.27
C GLU A 67 -7.46 4.78 39.10
N PRO A 68 -6.90 5.98 39.31
CA PRO A 68 -6.32 6.80 38.24
C PRO A 68 -5.22 6.14 37.42
N ILE A 69 -4.56 5.10 37.95
CA ILE A 69 -3.57 4.30 37.23
C ILE A 69 -4.16 3.61 35.98
N PHE A 70 -5.48 3.44 35.92
CA PHE A 70 -6.25 2.85 34.84
C PHE A 70 -6.95 3.87 33.93
N TRP A 71 -6.69 5.16 34.14
CA TRP A 71 -7.28 6.24 33.36
C TRP A 71 -6.24 6.78 32.36
N VAL A 72 -6.72 7.25 31.22
CA VAL A 72 -5.92 7.99 30.23
C VAL A 72 -6.25 9.47 30.41
N SER A 73 -5.28 10.26 30.83
CA SER A 73 -5.48 11.71 31.03
C SER A 73 -5.45 12.46 29.69
N PHE A 74 -6.12 13.61 29.63
CA PHE A 74 -6.05 14.49 28.47
C PHE A 74 -4.62 14.93 28.14
N GLN A 75 -3.83 15.29 29.15
CA GLN A 75 -2.45 15.75 28.94
C GLN A 75 -1.54 14.66 28.37
N GLU A 76 -1.63 13.44 28.88
CA GLU A 76 -0.91 12.27 28.37
C GLU A 76 -1.31 11.98 26.92
N TYR A 77 -2.61 11.91 26.66
CA TYR A 77 -3.17 11.62 25.35
C TYR A 77 -2.72 12.65 24.31
N GLU A 78 -2.92 13.94 24.56
CA GLU A 78 -2.54 15.01 23.61
C GLU A 78 -1.02 15.11 23.42
N THR A 79 -0.23 14.76 24.44
CA THR A 79 1.23 14.69 24.30
C THR A 79 1.61 13.57 23.33
N ALA A 80 1.02 12.38 23.53
CA ALA A 80 1.26 11.23 22.67
C ALA A 80 0.82 11.49 21.22
N VAL A 81 -0.38 12.03 21.02
CA VAL A 81 -0.86 12.40 19.67
C VAL A 81 0.11 13.35 18.97
N ARG A 82 0.55 14.41 19.67
CA ARG A 82 1.48 15.39 19.10
C ARG A 82 2.81 14.76 18.70
N GLU A 83 3.35 13.87 19.52
CA GLU A 83 4.62 13.19 19.26
C GLU A 83 4.49 12.22 18.06
N SER A 84 3.40 11.45 17.99
CA SER A 84 3.08 10.59 16.85
C SER A 84 2.97 11.38 15.54
N LEU A 85 2.20 12.47 15.54
CA LEU A 85 2.06 13.34 14.37
C LEU A 85 3.37 14.01 13.97
N ASN A 86 4.18 14.43 14.94
CA ASN A 86 5.50 15.01 14.67
C ASN A 86 6.46 14.00 14.04
N ASN A 87 6.40 12.73 14.45
CA ASN A 87 7.21 11.68 13.86
C ASN A 87 6.83 11.42 12.39
N ILE A 88 5.53 11.30 12.10
CA ILE A 88 5.01 11.14 10.74
C ILE A 88 5.47 12.31 9.85
N ARG A 89 5.31 13.55 10.33
CA ARG A 89 5.75 14.76 9.61
C ARG A 89 7.27 14.83 9.42
N GLN A 90 8.07 14.30 10.36
CA GLN A 90 9.53 14.24 10.22
C GLN A 90 10.00 13.26 9.14
N GLN A 91 9.17 12.27 8.80
CA GLN A 91 9.42 11.33 7.71
C GLN A 91 9.04 11.93 6.34
N GLY A 92 8.53 13.17 6.30
CA GLY A 92 8.12 13.85 5.08
C GLY A 92 6.68 13.56 4.65
N MET A 93 5.93 12.77 5.44
CA MET A 93 4.53 12.48 5.17
C MET A 93 3.62 13.64 5.56
N THR A 94 2.59 13.86 4.76
CA THR A 94 1.44 14.70 5.10
C THR A 94 0.39 13.88 5.83
N VAL A 95 -0.52 14.56 6.53
CA VAL A 95 -1.62 13.93 7.28
C VAL A 95 -2.89 14.68 6.90
N ASP A 96 -3.93 13.97 6.51
CA ASP A 96 -5.25 14.57 6.31
C ASP A 96 -5.97 14.62 7.68
N PRO A 97 -6.65 15.72 8.04
CA PRO A 97 -7.26 15.85 9.35
C PRO A 97 -8.34 14.79 9.67
N TYR A 98 -9.00 14.24 8.65
CA TYR A 98 -10.19 13.41 8.84
C TYR A 98 -10.15 12.08 8.06
N PHE A 99 -9.67 12.08 6.82
CA PHE A 99 -9.69 10.90 5.95
C PHE A 99 -8.34 10.18 5.96
N GLY A 100 -8.33 8.90 6.27
CA GLY A 100 -7.16 8.04 6.06
C GLY A 100 -7.23 7.33 4.71
N THR A 101 -6.13 7.32 3.97
CA THR A 101 -5.90 6.45 2.80
C THR A 101 -4.61 5.66 3.00
N ALA A 102 -4.35 4.67 2.14
CA ALA A 102 -3.11 3.87 2.20
C ALA A 102 -1.85 4.74 2.11
N GLN A 103 -1.89 5.85 1.35
CA GLN A 103 -0.74 6.74 1.11
C GLN A 103 -0.72 7.97 2.04
N VAL A 104 -1.88 8.40 2.56
CA VAL A 104 -2.01 9.57 3.44
C VAL A 104 -2.78 9.19 4.70
N PRO A 105 -2.11 9.02 5.86
CA PRO A 105 -2.79 8.64 7.08
C PRO A 105 -3.71 9.76 7.59
N GLY A 106 -4.81 9.37 8.23
CA GLY A 106 -5.77 10.29 8.83
C GLY A 106 -5.37 10.70 10.26
N GLU A 107 -5.48 11.99 10.61
CA GLU A 107 -5.16 12.46 11.97
C GLU A 107 -6.09 11.82 13.01
N MET A 108 -7.38 11.66 12.69
CA MET A 108 -8.35 11.00 13.57
C MET A 108 -8.06 9.50 13.78
N GLU A 109 -7.59 8.80 12.75
CA GLU A 109 -7.14 7.41 12.85
C GLU A 109 -5.93 7.32 13.79
N ILE A 110 -4.92 8.16 13.59
CA ILE A 110 -3.72 8.22 14.43
C ILE A 110 -4.10 8.54 15.89
N ARG A 111 -5.03 9.47 16.10
CA ARG A 111 -5.57 9.82 17.42
C ARG A 111 -6.20 8.62 18.11
N TYR A 112 -7.03 7.87 17.39
CA TYR A 112 -7.68 6.68 17.90
C TYR A 112 -6.67 5.57 18.23
N GLU A 113 -5.71 5.30 17.35
CA GLU A 113 -4.65 4.30 17.59
C GLU A 113 -3.79 4.67 18.82
N VAL A 114 -3.42 5.94 18.98
CA VAL A 114 -2.72 6.41 20.19
C VAL A 114 -3.55 6.16 21.45
N LEU A 115 -4.87 6.39 21.41
CA LEU A 115 -5.75 6.04 22.52
C LEU A 115 -5.73 4.53 22.80
N LYS A 116 -5.78 3.68 21.77
CA LYS A 116 -5.71 2.21 21.92
C LYS A 116 -4.40 1.78 22.58
N ASP A 117 -3.27 2.33 22.17
CA ASP A 117 -1.96 2.06 22.79
C ASP A 117 -1.92 2.44 24.27
N LEU A 118 -2.53 3.58 24.62
CA LEU A 118 -2.61 4.05 26.01
C LEU A 118 -3.54 3.18 26.85
N LEU A 119 -4.62 2.65 26.26
CA LEU A 119 -5.52 1.70 26.92
C LEU A 119 -4.85 0.33 27.12
N ASP A 120 -4.08 -0.15 26.15
CA ASP A 120 -3.28 -1.38 26.27
C ASP A 120 -2.26 -1.26 27.41
N GLN A 121 -1.62 -0.09 27.57
CA GLN A 121 -0.82 0.20 28.76
C GLN A 121 -1.61 0.05 30.06
N ARG A 122 -2.89 0.44 30.09
CA ARG A 122 -3.73 0.31 31.29
C ARG A 122 -4.08 -1.15 31.58
N ILE A 123 -4.32 -1.94 30.54
CA ILE A 123 -4.55 -3.38 30.67
C ILE A 123 -3.29 -4.07 31.22
N LEU A 124 -2.10 -3.69 30.74
CA LEU A 124 -0.85 -4.23 31.28
C LEU A 124 -0.62 -3.84 32.74
N ARG A 125 -0.93 -2.59 33.12
CA ARG A 125 -0.89 -2.16 34.53
C ARG A 125 -1.88 -2.93 35.40
N TYR A 126 -3.07 -3.22 34.87
CA TYR A 126 -4.06 -4.03 35.56
C TYR A 126 -3.51 -5.44 35.80
N TYR A 127 -2.96 -6.10 34.78
CA TYR A 127 -2.29 -7.38 34.93
C TYR A 127 -1.18 -7.33 36.00
N ALA A 128 -0.26 -6.36 35.89
CA ALA A 128 0.86 -6.24 36.81
C ALA A 128 0.42 -5.99 38.26
N LYS A 129 -0.72 -5.32 38.45
CA LYS A 129 -1.30 -5.12 39.78
C LYS A 129 -1.89 -6.42 40.33
N GLU A 130 -2.69 -7.12 39.55
CA GLU A 130 -3.34 -8.38 39.96
C GLU A 130 -2.31 -9.47 40.30
N GLU A 131 -1.22 -9.55 39.52
CA GLU A 131 -0.10 -10.47 39.77
C GLU A 131 0.92 -9.96 40.80
N GLU A 132 0.68 -8.79 41.41
CA GLU A 132 1.56 -8.15 42.40
C GLU A 132 3.00 -7.88 41.88
N VAL A 133 3.15 -7.63 40.58
CA VAL A 133 4.44 -7.38 39.89
C VAL A 133 4.64 -5.92 39.43
N LEU A 134 3.85 -4.97 39.96
CA LEU A 134 4.12 -3.54 39.73
C LEU A 134 5.54 -3.16 40.21
N PRO A 135 6.25 -2.30 39.46
CA PRO A 135 7.59 -1.87 39.86
C PRO A 135 7.53 -1.05 41.15
N SER A 136 8.35 -1.41 42.13
CA SER A 136 8.44 -0.64 43.39
C SER A 136 9.20 0.68 43.17
N SER A 137 8.86 1.72 43.94
CA SER A 137 9.58 3.00 43.88
C SER A 137 11.09 2.86 44.13
N ALA A 138 11.50 1.86 44.92
CA ALA A 138 12.92 1.58 45.16
C ALA A 138 13.61 1.00 43.92
N GLN A 139 12.94 0.12 43.16
CA GLN A 139 13.47 -0.41 41.90
C GLN A 139 13.61 0.70 40.86
N ILE A 140 12.55 1.52 40.70
CA ILE A 140 12.53 2.66 39.77
C ILE A 140 13.70 3.60 40.09
N GLN A 141 13.78 4.10 41.32
CA GLN A 141 14.84 5.05 41.71
C GLN A 141 16.26 4.47 41.56
N ALA A 142 16.45 3.19 41.89
CA ALA A 142 17.75 2.55 41.75
C ALA A 142 18.19 2.50 40.28
N GLU A 143 17.28 2.09 39.39
CA GLU A 143 17.57 1.93 37.97
C GLU A 143 17.67 3.27 37.25
N THR A 144 16.78 4.22 37.54
CA THR A 144 16.89 5.61 37.08
C THR A 144 18.23 6.20 37.46
N LYS A 145 18.64 6.05 38.73
CA LYS A 145 19.92 6.57 39.19
C LYS A 145 21.08 5.90 38.46
N ARG A 146 21.04 4.58 38.26
CA ARG A 146 22.08 3.84 37.52
C ARG A 146 22.26 4.43 36.11
N ILE A 147 21.16 4.53 35.35
CA ILE A 147 21.17 5.07 34.00
C ILE A 147 21.66 6.51 34.00
N VAL A 148 21.09 7.39 34.84
CA VAL A 148 21.51 8.80 34.89
C VAL A 148 22.98 8.94 35.22
N ASP A 149 23.49 8.19 36.21
CA ASP A 149 24.90 8.21 36.61
C ASP A 149 25.83 7.80 35.46
N ASP A 150 25.48 6.77 34.70
CA ASP A 150 26.25 6.30 33.54
C ASP A 150 26.38 7.42 32.48
N PHE A 151 25.30 8.16 32.22
CA PHE A 151 25.29 9.26 31.25
C PHE A 151 26.04 10.50 31.73
N VAL A 152 25.86 10.87 33.00
CA VAL A 152 26.49 12.08 33.55
C VAL A 152 27.93 11.85 33.98
N ALA A 153 28.42 10.60 34.02
CA ALA A 153 29.81 10.28 34.32
C ALA A 153 30.76 10.95 33.31
N ASP A 154 30.40 10.97 32.02
CA ASP A 154 31.12 11.70 31.00
C ASP A 154 30.78 13.20 31.02
N SER A 155 31.80 14.05 31.12
CA SER A 155 31.62 15.50 31.23
C SER A 155 31.07 16.15 29.96
N ASN A 156 31.34 15.57 28.78
CA ASN A 156 30.84 16.10 27.52
C ASN A 156 29.33 15.79 27.38
N THR A 157 28.95 14.54 27.62
CA THR A 157 27.56 14.06 27.63
C THR A 157 26.73 14.83 28.66
N ARG A 158 27.24 15.02 29.88
CA ARG A 158 26.58 15.85 30.91
C ARG A 158 26.30 17.28 30.44
N ASN A 159 27.27 17.95 29.81
CA ASN A 159 27.08 19.31 29.34
C ASN A 159 26.04 19.39 28.22
N GLN A 160 25.99 18.39 27.34
CA GLN A 160 24.99 18.30 26.29
C GLN A 160 23.59 18.02 26.85
N ILE A 161 23.47 17.18 27.88
CA ILE A 161 22.22 16.98 28.63
C ILE A 161 21.74 18.31 29.22
N ILE A 162 22.60 19.05 29.91
CA ILE A 162 22.25 20.36 30.48
C ILE A 162 21.84 21.35 29.38
N GLN A 163 22.52 21.33 28.24
CA GLN A 163 22.18 22.21 27.12
C GLN A 163 20.80 21.90 26.53
N TYR A 164 20.44 20.62 26.39
CA TYR A 164 19.21 20.20 25.74
C TYR A 164 18.01 20.19 26.69
N TYR A 165 18.18 19.59 27.87
CA TYR A 165 17.12 19.41 28.87
C TYR A 165 17.11 20.51 29.94
N GLY A 166 18.04 21.47 29.88
CA GLY A 166 18.17 22.58 30.84
C GLY A 166 18.84 22.19 32.16
N SER A 167 18.71 20.94 32.61
CA SER A 167 19.38 20.43 33.81
C SER A 167 19.50 18.91 33.82
N VAL A 168 20.38 18.37 34.67
CA VAL A 168 20.43 16.93 34.94
C VAL A 168 19.13 16.44 35.58
N ASN A 169 18.51 17.24 36.46
CA ASN A 169 17.26 16.84 37.12
C ASN A 169 16.11 16.66 36.12
N ALA A 170 15.94 17.60 35.19
CA ALA A 170 14.93 17.47 34.14
C ALA A 170 15.16 16.23 33.25
N PHE A 171 16.43 15.85 33.02
CA PHE A 171 16.76 14.59 32.36
C PHE A 171 16.46 13.38 33.24
N THR A 172 16.77 13.43 34.54
CA THR A 172 16.40 12.37 35.51
C THR A 172 14.90 12.11 35.50
N ASP A 173 14.07 13.15 35.49
CA ASP A 173 12.61 13.02 35.46
C ASP A 173 12.15 12.27 34.19
N ILE A 174 12.77 12.55 33.04
CA ILE A 174 12.49 11.82 31.78
C ILE A 174 12.93 10.35 31.90
N VAL A 175 14.13 10.09 32.42
CA VAL A 175 14.64 8.72 32.60
C VAL A 175 13.78 7.93 33.59
N GLU A 176 13.29 8.56 34.66
CA GLU A 176 12.42 7.91 35.65
C GLU A 176 11.13 7.39 35.02
N ARG A 177 10.52 8.21 34.14
CA ARG A 177 9.33 7.83 33.38
C ARG A 177 9.58 6.63 32.48
N PHE A 178 10.67 6.67 31.71
CA PHE A 178 11.07 5.55 30.87
C PHE A 178 11.32 4.27 31.67
N VAL A 179 12.11 4.36 32.75
CA VAL A 179 12.42 3.22 33.63
C VAL A 179 11.17 2.63 34.26
N THR A 180 10.19 3.46 34.61
CA THR A 180 8.93 2.99 35.19
C THR A 180 8.18 2.08 34.22
N THR A 181 8.04 2.51 32.96
CA THR A 181 7.41 1.70 31.91
C THR A 181 8.22 0.46 31.60
N GLU A 182 9.53 0.60 31.44
CA GLU A 182 10.42 -0.52 31.14
C GLU A 182 10.32 -1.61 32.20
N LEU A 183 10.44 -1.24 33.48
CA LEU A 183 10.32 -2.20 34.58
C LEU A 183 8.92 -2.82 34.67
N LEU A 184 7.86 -2.07 34.36
CA LEU A 184 6.51 -2.61 34.29
C LEU A 184 6.44 -3.73 33.24
N VAL A 185 6.91 -3.49 32.02
CA VAL A 185 6.83 -4.51 30.97
C VAL A 185 7.77 -5.67 31.26
N MET A 186 8.99 -5.43 31.74
CA MET A 186 9.93 -6.49 32.17
C MET A 186 9.32 -7.40 33.24
N ASN A 187 8.71 -6.81 34.27
CA ASN A 187 8.07 -7.56 35.34
C ASN A 187 6.86 -8.36 34.81
N ALA A 188 6.06 -7.76 33.90
CA ALA A 188 4.93 -8.43 33.30
C ALA A 188 5.35 -9.61 32.42
N ILE A 189 6.38 -9.46 31.59
CA ILE A 189 6.97 -10.55 30.78
C ILE A 189 7.45 -11.67 31.69
N ALA A 190 8.25 -11.35 32.69
CA ALA A 190 8.79 -12.36 33.61
C ALA A 190 7.66 -13.13 34.33
N SER A 191 6.58 -12.44 34.70
CA SER A 191 5.41 -13.06 35.31
C SER A 191 4.62 -13.93 34.31
N ALA A 192 4.37 -13.41 33.11
CA ALA A 192 3.51 -14.04 32.11
C ALA A 192 4.15 -15.24 31.41
N LEU A 193 5.43 -15.12 31.05
CA LEU A 193 6.14 -16.12 30.24
C LEU A 193 7.04 -17.04 31.07
N GLY A 194 7.40 -16.65 32.30
CA GLY A 194 8.30 -17.43 33.14
C GLY A 194 9.75 -17.41 32.65
N ASP A 195 10.35 -18.61 32.48
CA ASP A 195 11.74 -18.75 32.05
C ASP A 195 11.86 -18.65 30.51
N VAL A 196 11.92 -17.41 30.03
CA VAL A 196 12.04 -17.08 28.61
C VAL A 196 13.35 -17.61 28.01
N ASP A 197 14.43 -17.63 28.80
CA ASP A 197 15.71 -18.16 28.33
C ASP A 197 15.56 -19.64 27.99
N GLU A 198 14.93 -20.43 28.86
CA GLU A 198 14.69 -21.85 28.57
C GLU A 198 13.72 -22.07 27.41
N ALA A 199 12.61 -21.31 27.36
CA ALA A 199 11.66 -21.37 26.25
C ALA A 199 12.32 -21.06 24.89
N PHE A 200 13.24 -20.09 24.86
CA PHE A 200 14.00 -19.77 23.65
C PHE A 200 14.97 -20.90 23.27
N ARG A 201 15.64 -21.56 24.22
CA ARG A 201 16.50 -22.71 23.91
C ARG A 201 15.71 -23.85 23.29
N GLU A 202 14.55 -24.17 23.85
CA GLU A 202 13.66 -25.20 23.29
C GLU A 202 13.17 -24.81 21.89
N HIS A 203 12.79 -23.54 21.69
CA HIS A 203 12.38 -23.02 20.39
C HIS A 203 13.51 -23.10 19.36
N PHE A 204 14.72 -22.69 19.71
CA PHE A 204 15.89 -22.77 18.83
C PHE A 204 16.17 -24.20 18.40
N GLU A 205 16.19 -25.16 19.33
CA GLU A 205 16.46 -26.56 19.01
C GLU A 205 15.34 -27.18 18.16
N ALA A 206 14.08 -26.81 18.41
CA ALA A 206 12.93 -27.33 17.65
C ALA A 206 12.81 -26.73 16.24
N ASN A 207 13.31 -25.51 16.02
CA ASN A 207 13.14 -24.75 14.77
C ASN A 207 14.48 -24.39 14.11
N LYS A 208 15.55 -25.10 14.46
CA LYS A 208 16.93 -24.79 14.08
C LYS A 208 17.11 -24.56 12.59
N ASP A 209 16.55 -25.41 11.74
CA ASP A 209 16.71 -25.31 10.29
C ASP A 209 16.00 -24.08 9.72
N ALA A 210 14.82 -23.74 10.23
CA ALA A 210 14.10 -22.53 9.84
C ALA A 210 14.85 -21.26 10.27
N ILE A 211 15.34 -21.22 11.52
CA ILE A 211 16.15 -20.11 12.03
C ILE A 211 17.45 -19.99 11.23
N LYS A 212 18.08 -21.11 10.84
CA LYS A 212 19.25 -21.05 9.94
C LYS A 212 18.87 -20.48 8.58
N HIS A 213 17.73 -20.88 8.01
CA HIS A 213 17.22 -20.34 6.76
C HIS A 213 17.04 -18.83 6.80
N GLU A 214 16.48 -18.31 7.88
CA GLU A 214 16.15 -16.90 8.03
C GLU A 214 17.36 -16.01 8.33
N TYR A 215 18.28 -16.47 9.20
CA TYR A 215 19.32 -15.59 9.75
C TYR A 215 20.75 -15.90 9.29
N GLU A 216 21.01 -17.04 8.65
CA GLU A 216 22.34 -17.29 8.08
C GLU A 216 22.56 -16.48 6.81
N ASN A 217 23.76 -15.94 6.67
CA ASN A 217 24.16 -15.22 5.47
C ASN A 217 25.61 -15.48 5.09
N VAL A 218 25.90 -15.29 3.81
CA VAL A 218 27.25 -15.37 3.23
C VAL A 218 27.49 -14.15 2.35
N THR A 219 28.73 -13.67 2.35
CA THR A 219 29.21 -12.65 1.43
C THR A 219 30.14 -13.33 0.45
N ALA A 220 29.79 -13.35 -0.83
CA ALA A 220 30.58 -14.07 -1.84
C ALA A 220 30.83 -13.24 -3.09
N SER A 221 31.75 -13.75 -3.90
CA SER A 221 31.97 -13.35 -5.29
C SER A 221 31.91 -14.59 -6.18
N HIS A 222 31.57 -14.44 -7.46
CA HIS A 222 31.56 -15.57 -8.39
C HIS A 222 32.14 -15.25 -9.77
N ILE A 223 32.48 -16.31 -10.50
CA ILE A 223 32.81 -16.31 -11.93
C ILE A 223 31.90 -17.33 -12.59
N LEU A 224 31.15 -16.95 -13.62
CA LEU A 224 30.31 -17.85 -14.42
C LEU A 224 30.95 -18.07 -15.79
N VAL A 225 31.07 -19.32 -16.24
CA VAL A 225 31.58 -19.68 -17.57
C VAL A 225 30.75 -20.79 -18.21
N ASP A 226 30.83 -20.91 -19.53
CA ASP A 226 29.97 -21.82 -20.31
C ASP A 226 30.35 -23.30 -20.10
N THR A 227 31.63 -23.60 -19.84
CA THR A 227 32.13 -24.98 -19.76
C THR A 227 32.86 -25.32 -18.46
N GLU A 228 32.74 -26.57 -18.01
CA GLU A 228 33.44 -27.09 -16.84
C GLU A 228 34.96 -26.97 -16.99
N GLN A 229 35.47 -27.16 -18.22
CA GLN A 229 36.89 -27.08 -18.51
C GLN A 229 37.44 -25.67 -18.28
N GLU A 230 36.73 -24.63 -18.72
CA GLU A 230 37.13 -23.24 -18.50
C GLU A 230 37.15 -22.90 -17.01
N ALA A 231 36.15 -23.36 -16.26
CA ALA A 231 36.11 -23.17 -14.81
C ALA A 231 37.29 -23.86 -14.10
N LEU A 232 37.66 -25.08 -14.51
CA LEU A 232 38.81 -25.80 -13.94
C LEU A 232 40.16 -25.13 -14.28
N GLU A 233 40.31 -24.65 -15.50
CA GLU A 233 41.50 -23.92 -15.93
C GLU A 233 41.63 -22.60 -15.17
N LEU A 234 40.56 -21.81 -15.07
CA LEU A 234 40.53 -20.56 -14.30
C LEU A 234 40.81 -20.80 -12.82
N LYS A 235 40.19 -21.81 -12.21
CA LYS A 235 40.44 -22.17 -10.81
C LYS A 235 41.92 -22.46 -10.58
N THR A 236 42.57 -23.20 -11.49
CA THR A 236 44.00 -23.51 -11.39
C THR A 236 44.87 -22.25 -11.44
N LEU A 237 44.54 -21.29 -12.33
CA LEU A 237 45.26 -20.03 -12.46
C LEU A 237 45.08 -19.12 -11.23
N ILE A 238 43.88 -19.10 -10.66
CA ILE A 238 43.59 -18.30 -9.46
C ILE A 238 44.30 -18.91 -8.24
N GLU A 239 44.23 -20.24 -8.08
CA GLU A 239 44.91 -20.94 -6.96
C GLU A 239 46.44 -20.90 -7.08
N SER A 240 47.01 -20.84 -8.29
CA SER A 240 48.45 -20.66 -8.50
C SER A 240 48.91 -19.21 -8.27
N GLY A 241 47.98 -18.26 -8.17
CA GLY A 241 48.24 -16.83 -8.03
C GLY A 241 48.70 -16.16 -9.32
N GLU A 242 48.44 -16.77 -10.47
CA GLU A 242 48.75 -16.20 -11.79
C GLU A 242 47.77 -15.09 -12.19
N ILE A 243 46.55 -15.12 -11.67
CA ILE A 243 45.52 -14.07 -11.80
C ILE A 243 44.73 -13.96 -10.49
N ASP A 244 44.32 -12.74 -10.11
CA ASP A 244 43.43 -12.54 -8.96
C ASP A 244 41.98 -12.94 -9.29
N PHE A 245 41.19 -13.36 -8.30
CA PHE A 245 39.81 -13.78 -8.52
C PHE A 245 38.95 -12.65 -9.14
N ALA A 246 39.11 -11.41 -8.67
CA ALA A 246 38.35 -10.28 -9.19
C ALA A 246 38.79 -9.93 -10.63
N GLU A 247 40.08 -10.04 -10.93
CA GLU A 247 40.61 -9.85 -12.29
C GLU A 247 40.08 -10.93 -13.24
N ALA A 248 40.06 -12.19 -12.81
CA ALA A 248 39.51 -13.30 -13.57
C ALA A 248 37.99 -13.15 -13.78
N ALA A 249 37.26 -12.63 -12.79
CA ALA A 249 35.84 -12.34 -12.93
C ALA A 249 35.57 -11.26 -13.98
N VAL A 250 36.36 -10.17 -13.98
CA VAL A 250 36.22 -9.09 -14.98
C VAL A 250 36.52 -9.57 -16.39
N GLU A 251 37.53 -10.44 -16.54
CA GLU A 251 38.03 -10.85 -17.86
C GLU A 251 37.28 -12.05 -18.46
N TYR A 252 36.80 -12.99 -17.63
CA TYR A 252 36.29 -14.28 -18.11
C TYR A 252 34.84 -14.61 -17.71
N SER A 253 34.25 -13.90 -16.74
CA SER A 253 32.88 -14.20 -16.32
C SER A 253 31.87 -13.75 -17.37
N VAL A 254 30.93 -14.62 -17.74
CA VAL A 254 29.81 -14.28 -18.62
C VAL A 254 28.63 -13.62 -17.89
N ASP A 255 28.67 -13.53 -16.55
CA ASP A 255 27.68 -12.78 -15.78
C ASP A 255 27.91 -11.26 -15.88
N ALA A 256 27.13 -10.58 -16.72
CA ALA A 256 27.23 -9.14 -16.93
C ALA A 256 26.91 -8.30 -15.68
N GLY A 257 26.19 -8.83 -14.69
CA GLY A 257 25.76 -8.09 -13.50
C GLY A 257 26.84 -7.97 -12.41
N SER A 258 27.65 -9.00 -12.20
CA SER A 258 28.71 -9.01 -11.18
C SER A 258 30.12 -8.88 -11.77
N ALA A 259 30.36 -9.32 -13.02
CA ALA A 259 31.69 -9.31 -13.63
C ALA A 259 32.40 -7.94 -13.57
N PRO A 260 31.77 -6.79 -13.90
CA PRO A 260 32.42 -5.48 -13.82
C PRO A 260 32.85 -5.08 -12.41
N ARG A 261 32.27 -5.72 -11.38
CA ARG A 261 32.58 -5.52 -9.95
C ARG A 261 33.51 -6.60 -9.40
N GLY A 262 34.22 -7.33 -10.26
CA GLY A 262 35.08 -8.43 -9.84
C GLY A 262 34.30 -9.63 -9.31
N GLY A 263 33.10 -9.85 -9.83
CA GLY A 263 32.24 -10.96 -9.44
C GLY A 263 31.49 -10.75 -8.13
N ASP A 264 31.50 -9.55 -7.55
CA ASP A 264 30.90 -9.26 -6.24
C ASP A 264 29.36 -9.40 -6.25
N LEU A 265 28.84 -10.32 -5.42
CA LEU A 265 27.40 -10.58 -5.24
C LEU A 265 26.81 -9.89 -3.99
N GLY A 266 27.62 -9.22 -3.18
CA GLY A 266 27.20 -8.70 -1.89
C GLY A 266 26.99 -9.80 -0.85
N THR A 267 26.10 -9.54 0.12
CA THR A 267 25.70 -10.48 1.18
C THR A 267 24.31 -11.00 0.87
N PHE A 268 24.13 -12.31 0.94
CA PHE A 268 22.85 -12.97 0.71
C PHE A 268 22.56 -14.02 1.78
N GLY A 269 21.28 -14.17 2.10
CA GLY A 269 20.74 -15.21 2.98
C GLY A 269 20.37 -16.48 2.21
N ARG A 270 19.86 -17.48 2.92
CA ARG A 270 19.34 -18.69 2.28
C ARG A 270 18.05 -18.39 1.52
N GLY A 271 17.78 -19.15 0.46
CA GLY A 271 16.67 -18.96 -0.47
C GLY A 271 16.85 -17.82 -1.48
N GLN A 272 17.94 -17.06 -1.43
CA GLN A 272 18.17 -15.90 -2.31
C GLN A 272 18.98 -16.24 -3.56
N MET A 273 19.60 -17.41 -3.61
CA MET A 273 20.37 -17.89 -4.76
C MET A 273 19.83 -19.26 -5.20
N ILE A 274 20.12 -19.64 -6.45
CA ILE A 274 19.80 -20.98 -6.94
C ILE A 274 20.47 -22.05 -6.07
N PHE A 275 19.74 -23.15 -5.85
CA PHE A 275 20.04 -24.13 -4.80
C PHE A 275 21.47 -24.66 -4.85
N GLU A 276 21.97 -25.05 -6.02
CA GLU A 276 23.31 -25.63 -6.17
C GLU A 276 24.41 -24.61 -5.87
N PHE A 277 24.20 -23.35 -6.23
CA PHE A 277 25.12 -22.26 -5.91
C PHE A 277 25.11 -21.95 -4.42
N GLU A 278 23.91 -21.86 -3.84
CA GLU A 278 23.73 -21.58 -2.42
C GLU A 278 24.40 -22.65 -1.56
N GLU A 279 24.11 -23.93 -1.81
CA GLU A 279 24.67 -25.05 -1.05
C GLU A 279 26.21 -24.98 -1.07
N ALA A 280 26.79 -24.78 -2.25
CA ALA A 280 28.23 -24.64 -2.41
C ALA A 280 28.81 -23.41 -1.68
N ALA A 281 28.11 -22.28 -1.67
CA ALA A 281 28.54 -21.07 -0.99
C ALA A 281 28.46 -21.19 0.55
N PHE A 282 27.40 -21.78 1.09
CA PHE A 282 27.23 -21.92 2.54
C PHE A 282 28.15 -23.01 3.14
N ASP A 283 28.45 -24.06 2.38
CA ASP A 283 29.39 -25.12 2.78
C ASP A 283 30.86 -24.70 2.69
N ALA A 284 31.18 -23.67 1.90
CA ALA A 284 32.53 -23.18 1.72
C ALA A 284 33.18 -22.65 3.01
N SER A 285 34.50 -22.80 3.14
CA SER A 285 35.27 -22.03 4.12
C SER A 285 35.50 -20.61 3.60
N ILE A 286 35.64 -19.64 4.52
CA ILE A 286 36.02 -18.29 4.15
C ILE A 286 37.40 -18.32 3.47
N GLY A 287 37.47 -17.74 2.26
CA GLY A 287 38.66 -17.65 1.43
C GLY A 287 38.84 -18.80 0.43
N ASP A 288 38.06 -19.89 0.53
CA ASP A 288 38.15 -21.01 -0.41
C ASP A 288 37.48 -20.65 -1.75
N ILE A 289 38.04 -21.20 -2.85
CA ILE A 289 37.44 -21.14 -4.19
C ILE A 289 36.70 -22.47 -4.45
N VAL A 290 35.38 -22.43 -4.36
CA VAL A 290 34.49 -23.57 -4.54
C VAL A 290 34.02 -23.66 -5.99
N GLY A 291 33.88 -24.89 -6.49
CA GLY A 291 33.50 -25.18 -7.86
C GLY A 291 34.54 -26.00 -8.65
N PRO A 292 34.24 -26.32 -9.92
CA PRO A 292 33.09 -25.85 -10.69
C PRO A 292 31.74 -26.35 -10.15
N VAL A 293 30.80 -25.43 -9.92
CA VAL A 293 29.40 -25.73 -9.52
C VAL A 293 28.53 -25.60 -10.76
N GLN A 294 27.88 -26.69 -11.17
CA GLN A 294 27.00 -26.68 -12.34
C GLN A 294 25.62 -26.15 -11.97
N THR A 295 25.12 -25.23 -12.77
CA THR A 295 23.74 -24.72 -12.71
C THR A 295 23.17 -24.65 -14.12
N HIS A 296 21.91 -24.23 -14.26
CA HIS A 296 21.33 -24.01 -15.58
C HIS A 296 21.92 -22.78 -16.32
N TYR A 297 22.67 -21.91 -15.62
CA TYR A 297 23.35 -20.76 -16.23
C TYR A 297 24.76 -21.11 -16.74
N GLY A 298 25.32 -22.26 -16.35
CA GLY A 298 26.66 -22.69 -16.70
C GLY A 298 27.43 -23.21 -15.48
N TYR A 299 28.74 -22.95 -15.44
CA TYR A 299 29.63 -23.41 -14.38
C TYR A 299 30.17 -22.24 -13.55
N HIS A 300 29.99 -22.32 -12.24
CA HIS A 300 30.41 -21.27 -11.32
C HIS A 300 31.67 -21.63 -10.56
N LEU A 301 32.56 -20.65 -10.39
CA LEU A 301 33.55 -20.60 -9.31
C LEU A 301 33.08 -19.59 -8.28
N ILE A 302 33.12 -19.95 -6.99
CA ILE A 302 32.59 -19.14 -5.89
C ILE A 302 33.71 -18.88 -4.90
N GLN A 303 33.87 -17.63 -4.48
CA GLN A 303 34.79 -17.24 -3.42
C GLN A 303 34.02 -16.59 -2.27
N VAL A 304 34.04 -17.21 -1.09
CA VAL A 304 33.37 -16.68 0.11
C VAL A 304 34.31 -15.76 0.88
N ARG A 305 33.88 -14.52 1.10
CA ARG A 305 34.65 -13.48 1.82
C ARG A 305 34.29 -13.39 3.30
N SER A 306 33.04 -13.63 3.65
CA SER A 306 32.57 -13.75 5.04
C SER A 306 31.34 -14.64 5.12
N LYS A 307 31.10 -15.24 6.30
CA LYS A 307 29.88 -15.99 6.58
C LYS A 307 29.43 -15.83 8.02
N SER A 308 28.12 -15.78 8.21
CA SER A 308 27.46 -15.82 9.52
C SER A 308 26.56 -17.07 9.59
N THR A 309 27.17 -18.23 9.81
CA THR A 309 26.49 -19.53 9.97
C THR A 309 26.61 -20.05 11.40
N PHE A 310 25.61 -20.74 11.94
CA PHE A 310 25.57 -21.23 13.32
C PHE A 310 24.92 -22.62 13.43
N ASP A 311 25.45 -23.46 14.32
CA ASP A 311 24.94 -24.81 14.57
C ASP A 311 24.55 -25.03 16.04
N SER A 312 24.73 -24.04 16.89
CA SER A 312 24.43 -24.14 18.31
C SER A 312 24.12 -22.77 18.90
N LEU A 313 23.52 -22.78 20.09
CA LEU A 313 23.34 -21.57 20.88
C LEU A 313 24.68 -20.90 21.24
N GLU A 314 25.75 -21.67 21.44
CA GLU A 314 27.09 -21.13 21.69
C GLU A 314 27.60 -20.36 20.48
N ASP A 315 27.33 -20.83 19.26
CA ASP A 315 27.67 -20.11 18.03
C ASP A 315 26.90 -18.79 17.94
N LEU A 316 25.60 -18.80 18.22
CA LEU A 316 24.78 -17.58 18.26
C LEU A 316 25.32 -16.57 19.28
N GLN A 317 25.70 -17.03 20.48
CA GLN A 317 26.30 -16.17 21.51
C GLN A 317 27.63 -15.58 21.04
N SER A 318 28.50 -16.40 20.45
CA SER A 318 29.81 -15.94 19.96
C SER A 318 29.70 -14.89 18.84
N LYS A 319 28.61 -14.92 18.08
CA LYS A 319 28.29 -13.99 16.99
C LYS A 319 27.49 -12.77 17.43
N GLY A 320 27.07 -12.73 18.69
CA GLY A 320 26.20 -11.67 19.22
C GLY A 320 24.74 -11.76 18.77
N LEU A 321 24.33 -12.85 18.12
CA LEU A 321 22.96 -13.04 17.60
C LEU A 321 22.00 -13.64 18.64
N TYR A 322 22.51 -14.27 19.70
CA TYR A 322 21.67 -14.95 20.69
C TYR A 322 20.67 -14.01 21.35
N GLU A 323 21.12 -12.82 21.77
CA GLU A 323 20.21 -11.86 22.40
C GLU A 323 19.19 -11.37 21.38
N ASP A 324 19.60 -10.89 20.20
CA ASP A 324 18.67 -10.39 19.17
C ASP A 324 17.55 -11.39 18.85
N LEU A 325 17.89 -12.67 18.62
CA LEU A 325 16.91 -13.73 18.34
C LEU A 325 16.02 -14.06 19.54
N LYS A 326 16.61 -14.12 20.74
CA LYS A 326 15.83 -14.35 21.97
C LYS A 326 14.83 -13.22 22.18
N ASN A 327 15.23 -12.00 21.88
CA ASN A 327 14.44 -10.79 22.05
C ASN A 327 13.26 -10.74 21.10
N GLU A 328 13.49 -11.07 19.82
CA GLU A 328 12.43 -11.24 18.83
C GLU A 328 11.43 -12.34 19.24
N PHE A 329 11.95 -13.50 19.67
CA PHE A 329 11.12 -14.58 20.21
C PHE A 329 10.29 -14.14 21.43
N THR A 330 10.92 -13.42 22.37
CA THR A 330 10.27 -12.91 23.58
C THR A 330 9.14 -11.96 23.23
N GLN A 331 9.38 -11.04 22.29
CA GLN A 331 8.38 -10.13 21.78
C GLN A 331 7.21 -10.89 21.17
N GLN A 332 7.47 -11.82 20.26
CA GLN A 332 6.40 -12.61 19.64
C GLN A 332 5.55 -13.35 20.69
N LYS A 333 6.19 -14.00 21.67
CA LYS A 333 5.48 -14.72 22.73
C LYS A 333 4.71 -13.82 23.68
N PHE A 334 5.26 -12.66 24.02
CA PHE A 334 4.54 -11.70 24.85
C PHE A 334 3.33 -11.13 24.11
N MET A 335 3.47 -10.82 22.82
CA MET A 335 2.38 -10.32 21.99
C MET A 335 1.24 -11.33 21.84
N GLU A 336 1.60 -12.61 21.59
CA GLU A 336 0.66 -13.72 21.57
C GLU A 336 -0.08 -13.84 22.90
N TRP A 337 0.67 -13.82 24.01
CA TRP A 337 0.09 -13.87 25.36
C TRP A 337 -0.82 -12.68 25.64
N PHE A 338 -0.37 -11.45 25.39
CA PHE A 338 -1.11 -10.23 25.74
C PHE A 338 -2.37 -10.08 24.89
N THR A 339 -2.33 -10.45 23.61
CA THR A 339 -3.52 -10.53 22.76
C THR A 339 -4.56 -11.48 23.35
N ASN A 340 -4.14 -12.68 23.78
CA ASN A 340 -5.03 -13.64 24.43
C ASN A 340 -5.55 -13.15 25.78
N TYR A 341 -4.71 -12.46 26.55
CA TYR A 341 -5.09 -11.86 27.82
C TYR A 341 -6.15 -10.77 27.64
N LYS A 342 -5.99 -9.88 26.65
CA LYS A 342 -6.99 -8.88 26.27
C LYS A 342 -8.32 -9.53 25.88
N ALA A 343 -8.26 -10.51 24.99
CA ALA A 343 -9.45 -11.18 24.45
C ALA A 343 -10.23 -11.97 25.51
N SER A 344 -9.53 -12.63 26.44
CA SER A 344 -10.16 -13.42 27.52
C SER A 344 -10.53 -12.58 28.75
N GLY A 345 -9.96 -11.39 28.88
CA GLY A 345 -10.04 -10.55 30.07
C GLY A 345 -11.23 -9.61 30.13
N ASP A 346 -12.20 -9.65 29.20
CA ASP A 346 -13.39 -8.76 29.18
C ASP A 346 -13.06 -7.30 29.56
N PHE A 347 -12.04 -6.76 28.87
CA PHE A 347 -11.63 -5.37 29.00
C PHE A 347 -12.42 -4.51 28.03
N GLY A 348 -12.97 -3.41 28.55
CA GLY A 348 -13.58 -2.35 27.74
C GLY A 348 -13.08 -0.98 28.19
N TYR A 349 -13.74 0.08 27.74
CA TYR A 349 -13.42 1.44 28.16
C TYR A 349 -14.64 2.34 28.04
N GLU A 350 -14.64 3.41 28.82
CA GLU A 350 -15.56 4.54 28.69
C GLU A 350 -14.78 5.73 28.13
N LEU A 351 -15.32 6.37 27.08
CA LEU A 351 -14.73 7.54 26.44
C LEU A 351 -15.49 8.79 26.84
N ASN A 352 -14.74 9.83 27.21
CA ASN A 352 -15.29 11.14 27.57
C ASN A 352 -15.13 12.16 26.44
N ASP A 353 -14.31 11.86 25.43
CA ASP A 353 -14.13 12.68 24.24
C ASP A 353 -15.15 12.27 23.16
N SER A 354 -15.92 13.24 22.65
CA SER A 354 -17.02 12.98 21.73
C SER A 354 -16.56 12.47 20.37
N ASP A 355 -15.42 12.98 19.88
CA ASP A 355 -14.91 12.64 18.56
C ASP A 355 -14.30 11.24 18.59
N LEU A 356 -13.56 10.91 19.66
CA LEU A 356 -13.10 9.54 19.91
C LEU A 356 -14.25 8.56 20.13
N LEU A 357 -15.33 8.96 20.81
CA LEU A 357 -16.50 8.11 21.01
C LEU A 357 -17.19 7.81 19.67
N LEU A 358 -17.37 8.82 18.81
CA LEU A 358 -17.90 8.62 17.48
C LEU A 358 -16.98 7.75 16.62
N TYR A 359 -15.67 7.98 16.66
CA TYR A 359 -14.71 7.20 15.90
C TYR A 359 -14.65 5.73 16.36
N ASP A 360 -14.78 5.47 17.66
CA ASP A 360 -14.91 4.11 18.21
C ASP A 360 -16.16 3.39 17.68
N LYS A 361 -17.30 4.10 17.59
CA LYS A 361 -18.51 3.56 16.94
C LYS A 361 -18.26 3.28 15.46
N TYR A 362 -17.59 4.19 14.75
CA TYR A 362 -17.22 4.03 13.35
C TYR A 362 -16.36 2.79 13.11
N GLU A 363 -15.28 2.59 13.88
CA GLU A 363 -14.41 1.41 13.73
C GLU A 363 -15.16 0.09 13.95
N LYS A 364 -16.10 0.06 14.90
CA LYS A 364 -16.99 -1.08 15.12
C LYS A 364 -18.00 -1.27 13.99
N ALA A 365 -18.46 -0.19 13.36
CA ALA A 365 -19.45 -0.20 12.29
C ALA A 365 -18.85 -0.67 10.96
N LYS A 366 -17.63 -0.25 10.60
CA LYS A 366 -16.97 -0.60 9.32
C LYS A 366 -16.97 -2.11 9.02
N THR A 367 -16.90 -2.93 10.06
CA THR A 367 -16.78 -4.39 9.97
C THR A 367 -18.07 -5.15 10.31
N ASP A 368 -19.15 -4.44 10.64
CA ASP A 368 -20.41 -5.02 11.10
C ASP A 368 -21.60 -4.31 10.41
N PRO A 369 -22.30 -4.98 9.48
CA PRO A 369 -23.40 -4.37 8.73
C PRO A 369 -24.54 -3.86 9.60
N ASP A 370 -24.88 -4.54 10.70
CA ASP A 370 -25.98 -4.12 11.58
C ASP A 370 -25.60 -2.83 12.33
N LYS A 371 -24.35 -2.75 12.80
CA LYS A 371 -23.83 -1.52 13.40
C LYS A 371 -23.66 -0.39 12.39
N THR A 372 -23.34 -0.70 11.13
CA THR A 372 -23.31 0.30 10.04
C THR A 372 -24.69 0.94 9.90
N GLU A 373 -25.75 0.13 9.81
CA GLU A 373 -27.12 0.63 9.65
C GLU A 373 -27.60 1.43 10.87
N GLU A 374 -27.24 0.99 12.08
CA GLU A 374 -27.56 1.73 13.31
C GLU A 374 -26.88 3.10 13.32
N LEU A 375 -25.57 3.15 13.05
CA LEU A 375 -24.80 4.39 13.09
C LEU A 375 -25.17 5.35 11.95
N LEU A 376 -25.42 4.83 10.74
CA LEU A 376 -25.92 5.65 9.62
C LEU A 376 -27.25 6.31 9.98
N ARG A 377 -28.16 5.58 10.62
CA ARG A 377 -29.44 6.15 11.07
C ARG A 377 -29.27 7.20 12.15
N GLU A 378 -28.40 6.96 13.14
CA GLU A 378 -28.07 7.94 14.19
C GLU A 378 -27.55 9.23 13.55
N LEU A 379 -26.54 9.12 12.68
CA LEU A 379 -25.92 10.25 12.00
C LEU A 379 -26.89 10.98 11.07
N ALA A 380 -27.71 10.25 10.31
CA ALA A 380 -28.68 10.85 9.42
C ALA A 380 -29.71 11.72 10.16
N GLN A 381 -30.16 11.30 11.35
CA GLN A 381 -31.07 12.08 12.20
C GLN A 381 -30.45 13.40 12.65
N ASP A 382 -29.15 13.38 12.98
CA ASP A 382 -28.43 14.56 13.45
C ASP A 382 -28.03 15.49 12.28
N LEU A 383 -27.66 14.93 11.13
CA LEU A 383 -27.19 15.66 9.96
C LEU A 383 -28.33 16.26 9.14
N PHE A 384 -29.45 15.55 9.00
CA PHE A 384 -30.54 15.88 8.07
C PHE A 384 -31.89 16.03 8.79
N PRO A 385 -32.10 17.11 9.55
CA PRO A 385 -33.37 17.33 10.25
C PRO A 385 -34.54 17.58 9.26
N GLU A 386 -35.72 17.02 9.57
CA GLU A 386 -36.92 17.02 8.70
C GLU A 386 -37.45 18.41 8.27
N ASP A 387 -37.06 19.49 8.95
CA ASP A 387 -37.56 20.85 8.73
C ASP A 387 -36.71 21.68 7.72
N ASP A 388 -35.60 21.13 7.20
CA ASP A 388 -34.72 21.80 6.23
C ASP A 388 -34.17 20.82 5.18
N ASP A 389 -34.83 20.77 4.03
CA ASP A 389 -34.47 19.88 2.91
C ASP A 389 -33.12 20.24 2.25
N GLU A 390 -32.54 21.42 2.50
CA GLU A 390 -31.32 21.86 1.81
C GLU A 390 -30.08 21.94 2.70
N SER A 391 -30.21 21.98 4.04
CA SER A 391 -29.05 22.14 4.92
C SER A 391 -28.62 20.85 5.61
N VAL A 392 -27.30 20.73 5.82
CA VAL A 392 -26.71 19.84 6.83
C VAL A 392 -26.61 20.66 8.11
N ALA A 393 -26.97 20.07 9.26
CA ALA A 393 -26.88 20.76 10.54
C ALA A 393 -25.45 21.30 10.77
N LEU A 394 -25.34 22.55 11.26
CA LEU A 394 -24.04 23.11 11.64
C LEU A 394 -23.51 22.37 12.87
N MET A 395 -22.42 21.63 12.68
CA MET A 395 -21.79 20.86 13.74
C MET A 395 -20.52 21.55 14.26
N GLU A 396 -20.14 21.21 15.50
CA GLU A 396 -18.88 21.69 16.10
C GLU A 396 -17.64 20.98 15.50
N SER A 397 -17.84 19.79 14.91
CA SER A 397 -16.83 18.97 14.25
C SER A 397 -17.37 18.48 12.89
N TYR A 398 -16.50 18.32 11.89
CA TYR A 398 -16.88 17.71 10.60
C TYR A 398 -16.95 16.18 10.69
N LEU A 399 -16.45 15.59 11.78
CA LEU A 399 -16.33 14.15 11.92
C LEU A 399 -17.64 13.37 11.72
N PRO A 400 -18.83 13.82 12.19
CA PRO A 400 -20.08 13.10 11.92
C PRO A 400 -20.42 13.03 10.43
N ALA A 401 -20.19 14.11 9.68
CA ALA A 401 -20.39 14.10 8.22
C ALA A 401 -19.33 13.23 7.52
N VAL A 402 -18.08 13.25 7.98
CA VAL A 402 -16.99 12.39 7.48
C VAL A 402 -17.34 10.91 7.66
N VAL A 403 -17.70 10.51 8.88
CA VAL A 403 -18.09 9.13 9.20
C VAL A 403 -19.33 8.72 8.40
N PHE A 404 -20.30 9.63 8.27
CA PHE A 404 -21.49 9.38 7.46
C PHE A 404 -21.12 9.09 6.01
N VAL A 405 -20.31 9.94 5.34
CA VAL A 405 -19.98 9.72 3.93
C VAL A 405 -19.17 8.44 3.74
N GLN A 406 -18.23 8.10 4.63
CA GLN A 406 -17.46 6.85 4.52
C GLN A 406 -18.33 5.61 4.67
N LEU A 407 -19.26 5.60 5.63
CA LEU A 407 -20.18 4.47 5.82
C LEU A 407 -21.23 4.40 4.71
N ALA A 408 -21.73 5.54 4.25
CA ALA A 408 -22.72 5.63 3.18
C ALA A 408 -22.11 5.17 1.86
N ASP A 409 -20.88 5.56 1.54
CA ASP A 409 -20.14 5.10 0.37
C ASP A 409 -19.98 3.57 0.37
N SER A 410 -19.47 3.00 1.47
CA SER A 410 -19.37 1.54 1.63
C SER A 410 -20.74 0.85 1.56
N ARG A 411 -21.80 1.50 2.03
CA ARG A 411 -23.15 0.95 1.99
C ARG A 411 -23.76 1.00 0.58
N LEU A 412 -23.56 2.08 -0.17
CA LEU A 412 -23.99 2.23 -1.55
C LEU A 412 -23.33 1.16 -2.42
N ASN A 413 -22.00 0.98 -2.35
CA ASN A 413 -21.31 -0.07 -3.11
C ASN A 413 -21.88 -1.49 -2.84
N ARG A 414 -22.29 -1.78 -1.58
CA ARG A 414 -22.95 -3.05 -1.24
C ARG A 414 -24.40 -3.13 -1.75
N LEU A 415 -25.12 -2.01 -1.80
CA LEU A 415 -26.46 -1.95 -2.38
C LEU A 415 -26.38 -2.20 -3.88
N ASP A 416 -25.44 -1.57 -4.59
CA ASP A 416 -25.26 -1.71 -6.04
C ASP A 416 -25.09 -3.18 -6.43
N SER A 417 -24.17 -3.90 -5.77
CA SER A 417 -23.99 -5.34 -6.00
C SER A 417 -25.26 -6.15 -5.75
N THR A 418 -26.05 -5.81 -4.72
CA THR A 418 -27.33 -6.49 -4.45
C THR A 418 -28.39 -6.13 -5.50
N VAL A 419 -28.38 -4.90 -6.02
CA VAL A 419 -29.29 -4.43 -7.06
C VAL A 419 -29.00 -5.16 -8.38
N TYR A 420 -27.73 -5.28 -8.77
CA TYR A 420 -27.31 -6.07 -9.93
C TYR A 420 -27.76 -7.54 -9.83
N ASP A 421 -27.50 -8.19 -8.69
CA ASP A 421 -27.99 -9.56 -8.44
C ASP A 421 -29.50 -9.68 -8.64
N LEU A 422 -30.26 -8.71 -8.15
CA LEU A 422 -31.72 -8.73 -8.26
C LEU A 422 -32.20 -8.43 -9.67
N GLU A 423 -31.51 -7.57 -10.43
CA GLU A 423 -31.77 -7.32 -11.84
C GLU A 423 -31.54 -8.58 -12.68
N ASP A 424 -30.41 -9.26 -12.46
CA ASP A 424 -30.09 -10.55 -13.08
C ASP A 424 -31.11 -11.61 -12.72
N ALA A 425 -31.49 -11.75 -11.44
CA ALA A 425 -32.52 -12.70 -11.04
C ALA A 425 -33.86 -12.42 -11.73
N VAL A 426 -34.28 -11.16 -11.82
CA VAL A 426 -35.51 -10.76 -12.53
C VAL A 426 -35.41 -11.14 -14.01
N TYR A 427 -34.28 -10.84 -14.65
CA TYR A 427 -34.01 -11.24 -16.03
C TYR A 427 -34.11 -12.75 -16.21
N TYR A 428 -33.37 -13.54 -15.42
CA TYR A 428 -33.34 -15.00 -15.51
C TYR A 428 -34.70 -15.64 -15.25
N TYR A 429 -35.48 -15.14 -14.29
CA TYR A 429 -36.85 -15.65 -14.08
C TYR A 429 -37.78 -15.41 -15.29
N GLU A 430 -37.52 -14.36 -16.07
CA GLU A 430 -38.33 -13.96 -17.22
C GLU A 430 -37.89 -14.63 -18.52
N THR A 431 -36.59 -14.91 -18.68
CA THR A 431 -36.00 -15.44 -19.91
C THR A 431 -35.79 -16.94 -19.87
N LEU A 432 -35.38 -17.52 -18.74
CA LEU A 432 -35.06 -18.94 -18.66
C LEU A 432 -36.31 -19.83 -18.72
N PRO A 433 -36.25 -20.95 -19.45
CA PRO A 433 -37.31 -21.96 -19.48
C PRO A 433 -37.69 -22.45 -18.07
N GLU A 434 -38.99 -22.64 -17.82
CA GLU A 434 -39.50 -23.06 -16.51
C GLU A 434 -38.89 -24.38 -16.02
N ASN A 435 -38.69 -25.34 -16.93
CA ASN A 435 -38.06 -26.62 -16.61
C ASN A 435 -36.59 -26.49 -16.22
N LEU A 436 -35.87 -25.48 -16.73
CA LEU A 436 -34.49 -25.20 -16.34
C LEU A 436 -34.43 -24.49 -14.98
N ARG A 437 -35.33 -23.53 -14.76
CA ARG A 437 -35.44 -22.82 -13.46
C ARG A 437 -35.80 -23.76 -12.29
N ASP A 438 -36.55 -24.82 -12.58
CA ASP A 438 -36.94 -25.83 -11.60
C ASP A 438 -35.85 -26.89 -11.31
N MET A 439 -34.80 -26.97 -12.13
CA MET A 439 -33.68 -27.90 -11.89
C MET A 439 -32.94 -27.53 -10.60
N SER A 440 -32.48 -28.54 -9.88
CA SER A 440 -31.57 -28.35 -8.76
C SER A 440 -30.17 -27.96 -9.24
N ARG A 441 -29.41 -27.28 -8.38
CA ARG A 441 -28.00 -26.93 -8.64
C ARG A 441 -27.19 -28.12 -9.15
N ALA A 442 -27.31 -29.28 -8.48
CA ALA A 442 -26.58 -30.47 -8.85
C ALA A 442 -26.97 -31.01 -10.23
N GLU A 443 -28.22 -30.85 -10.66
CA GLU A 443 -28.66 -31.25 -12.00
C GLU A 443 -28.12 -30.30 -13.08
N ILE A 444 -28.01 -29.00 -12.77
CA ILE A 444 -27.44 -27.99 -13.69
C ILE A 444 -25.92 -28.23 -13.84
N GLU A 445 -25.21 -28.44 -12.72
CA GLU A 445 -23.77 -28.72 -12.70
C GLU A 445 -23.43 -30.02 -13.46
N GLU A 446 -24.25 -31.08 -13.31
CA GLU A 446 -24.07 -32.34 -14.05
C GLU A 446 -24.25 -32.14 -15.56
N GLU A 447 -25.21 -31.32 -16.00
CA GLU A 447 -25.42 -31.02 -17.42
C GLU A 447 -24.29 -30.15 -18.00
N LEU A 448 -23.74 -29.21 -17.23
CA LEU A 448 -22.57 -28.42 -17.61
C LEU A 448 -21.31 -29.28 -17.75
N GLU A 449 -21.05 -30.17 -16.80
CA GLU A 449 -19.90 -31.09 -16.85
C GLU A 449 -19.95 -31.98 -18.10
N LYS A 450 -21.13 -32.51 -18.43
CA LYS A 450 -21.32 -33.29 -19.67
C LYS A 450 -21.14 -32.47 -20.95
N LEU A 451 -21.56 -31.21 -20.95
CA LEU A 451 -21.35 -30.32 -22.10
C LEU A 451 -19.87 -30.03 -22.33
N LEU A 452 -19.13 -29.76 -21.25
CA LEU A 452 -17.67 -29.55 -21.32
C LEU A 452 -16.95 -30.78 -21.86
N GLU A 453 -17.34 -31.99 -21.44
CA GLU A 453 -16.78 -33.23 -21.99
C GLU A 453 -17.04 -33.40 -23.50
N ILE A 454 -18.16 -32.86 -24.02
CA ILE A 454 -18.49 -32.90 -25.45
C ILE A 454 -17.68 -31.85 -26.21
N GLU A 455 -17.60 -30.62 -25.71
CA GLU A 455 -16.82 -29.53 -26.32
C GLU A 455 -15.33 -29.89 -26.39
N GLU A 456 -14.75 -30.44 -25.31
CA GLU A 456 -13.36 -30.91 -25.30
C GLU A 456 -13.11 -32.07 -26.28
N ALA A 457 -14.10 -32.95 -26.47
CA ALA A 457 -13.99 -34.06 -27.42
C ALA A 457 -14.11 -33.60 -28.88
N ASP A 458 -14.94 -32.60 -29.15
CA ASP A 458 -15.10 -32.01 -30.48
C ASP A 458 -13.86 -31.18 -30.86
N GLU A 459 -13.31 -30.36 -29.95
CA GLU A 459 -12.04 -29.63 -30.16
C GLU A 459 -10.86 -30.57 -30.42
N ALA A 460 -10.77 -31.66 -29.65
CA ALA A 460 -9.76 -32.71 -29.87
C ALA A 460 -9.91 -33.42 -31.22
N SER A 461 -11.13 -33.48 -31.76
CA SER A 461 -11.40 -34.08 -33.07
C SER A 461 -11.12 -33.13 -34.23
N GLU A 462 -11.37 -31.83 -34.07
CA GLU A 462 -11.04 -30.80 -35.07
C GLU A 462 -9.51 -30.63 -35.21
N THR A 463 -8.79 -30.64 -34.09
CA THR A 463 -7.32 -30.62 -34.08
C THR A 463 -6.70 -31.88 -34.71
N GLU A 464 -7.29 -33.07 -34.51
CA GLU A 464 -6.89 -34.30 -35.22
C GLU A 464 -7.17 -34.21 -36.74
N VAL A 465 -8.27 -33.57 -37.16
CA VAL A 465 -8.62 -33.42 -38.59
C VAL A 465 -7.70 -32.42 -39.29
N GLU A 466 -7.34 -31.30 -38.66
CA GLU A 466 -6.31 -30.37 -39.19
C GLU A 466 -4.93 -31.04 -39.28
N GLU A 467 -4.52 -31.86 -38.30
CA GLU A 467 -3.28 -32.63 -38.38
C GLU A 467 -3.31 -33.67 -39.52
N ILE A 468 -4.45 -34.31 -39.80
CA ILE A 468 -4.59 -35.28 -40.91
C ILE A 468 -4.61 -34.59 -42.28
N GLU A 469 -5.24 -33.42 -42.42
CA GLU A 469 -5.24 -32.66 -43.69
C GLU A 469 -3.84 -32.10 -44.03
N THR A 470 -3.02 -31.80 -43.02
CA THR A 470 -1.62 -31.39 -43.24
C THR A 470 -0.70 -32.56 -43.64
N GLU A 471 -1.07 -33.82 -43.35
CA GLU A 471 -0.30 -35.02 -43.75
C GLU A 471 -0.68 -35.59 -45.14
N GLU A 472 -1.91 -35.41 -45.66
CA GLU A 472 -2.37 -36.06 -46.91
C GLU A 472 -2.42 -35.19 -48.19
N THR A 473 -2.25 -33.87 -48.16
CA THR A 473 -2.17 -33.08 -49.42
C THR A 473 -1.08 -32.01 -49.42
N GLY A 474 0.03 -32.31 -50.08
CA GLY A 474 1.06 -31.33 -50.45
C GLY A 474 0.68 -30.44 -51.65
N GLU A 475 -0.55 -29.94 -51.74
CA GLU A 475 -0.95 -28.91 -52.71
C GLU A 475 -1.94 -27.90 -52.12
N ASN A 476 -1.58 -26.62 -52.28
CA ASN A 476 -2.30 -25.41 -51.91
C ASN A 476 -3.71 -25.31 -52.55
N PRO A 477 -4.80 -25.12 -51.78
CA PRO A 477 -6.07 -24.70 -52.33
C PRO A 477 -6.20 -23.17 -52.26
N GLU A 478 -6.38 -22.56 -53.43
CA GLU A 478 -6.83 -21.17 -53.57
C GLU A 478 -8.25 -20.99 -53.00
N ALA A 479 -8.44 -19.83 -52.37
CA ALA A 479 -9.64 -19.31 -51.73
C ALA A 479 -10.99 -19.62 -52.43
N SER A 480 -11.92 -20.16 -51.64
CA SER A 480 -13.36 -19.86 -51.78
C SER A 480 -13.79 -19.04 -50.57
N GLU A 481 -14.24 -17.81 -50.82
CA GLU A 481 -15.03 -17.01 -49.87
C GLU A 481 -16.39 -17.70 -49.67
N ASP A 482 -16.47 -18.62 -48.71
CA ASP A 482 -17.73 -18.91 -48.01
C ASP A 482 -17.53 -18.44 -46.56
N ASN A 483 -18.46 -17.60 -46.12
CA ASN A 483 -18.54 -17.09 -44.75
C ASN A 483 -18.53 -18.29 -43.79
N PRO A 484 -17.62 -18.40 -42.81
CA PRO A 484 -17.71 -19.48 -41.84
C PRO A 484 -19.08 -19.37 -41.16
N GLU A 485 -19.91 -20.41 -41.32
CA GLU A 485 -21.11 -20.55 -40.52
C GLU A 485 -20.65 -20.58 -39.07
N GLU A 486 -21.20 -19.70 -38.22
CA GLU A 486 -20.99 -19.77 -36.77
C GLU A 486 -21.24 -21.22 -36.32
N PRO A 487 -20.35 -21.82 -35.51
CA PRO A 487 -20.51 -23.19 -35.06
C PRO A 487 -21.91 -23.35 -34.45
N GLU A 488 -22.65 -24.38 -34.87
CA GLU A 488 -23.98 -24.63 -34.31
C GLU A 488 -23.84 -24.85 -32.79
N PRO A 489 -24.65 -24.18 -31.95
CA PRO A 489 -24.51 -24.28 -30.51
C PRO A 489 -24.69 -25.73 -30.05
N VAL A 490 -23.79 -26.19 -29.19
CA VAL A 490 -23.86 -27.53 -28.58
C VAL A 490 -24.96 -27.52 -27.51
N TYR A 491 -25.84 -28.50 -27.58
CA TYR A 491 -26.96 -28.65 -26.65
C TYR A 491 -26.70 -29.79 -25.66
N SER A 492 -27.08 -29.57 -24.41
CA SER A 492 -27.01 -30.55 -23.33
C SER A 492 -27.94 -31.74 -23.59
N GLU A 493 -27.85 -32.81 -22.80
CA GLU A 493 -28.77 -33.96 -22.91
C GLU A 493 -30.23 -33.53 -22.69
N SER A 494 -30.42 -32.51 -21.87
CA SER A 494 -31.71 -31.87 -21.58
C SER A 494 -32.14 -30.81 -22.61
N GLY A 495 -31.30 -30.52 -23.61
CA GLY A 495 -31.62 -29.65 -24.74
C GLY A 495 -31.41 -28.16 -24.49
N PHE A 496 -30.53 -27.80 -23.53
CA PHE A 496 -30.17 -26.42 -23.24
C PHE A 496 -28.76 -26.12 -23.74
N ILE A 497 -28.51 -24.86 -24.11
CA ILE A 497 -27.15 -24.41 -24.41
C ILE A 497 -26.40 -24.13 -23.11
N ARG A 498 -25.06 -24.11 -23.18
CA ARG A 498 -24.18 -23.83 -22.05
C ARG A 498 -24.54 -22.51 -21.34
N GLU A 499 -24.78 -21.45 -22.11
CA GLU A 499 -25.14 -20.13 -21.59
C GLU A 499 -26.40 -20.17 -20.69
N ASP A 500 -27.46 -20.85 -21.13
CA ASP A 500 -28.70 -21.00 -20.36
C ASP A 500 -28.45 -21.73 -19.01
N LEU A 501 -27.60 -22.76 -19.03
CA LEU A 501 -27.24 -23.52 -17.83
C LEU A 501 -26.39 -22.69 -16.86
N GLU A 502 -25.43 -21.92 -17.36
CA GLU A 502 -24.63 -20.99 -16.57
C GLU A 502 -25.50 -19.90 -15.94
N GLN A 503 -26.44 -19.32 -16.70
CA GLN A 503 -27.42 -18.37 -16.19
C GLN A 503 -28.34 -19.00 -15.13
N ALA A 504 -28.79 -20.25 -15.33
CA ALA A 504 -29.59 -20.97 -14.35
C ALA A 504 -28.81 -21.23 -13.05
N LEU A 505 -27.51 -21.52 -13.15
CA LEU A 505 -26.63 -21.69 -12.00
C LEU A 505 -26.45 -20.37 -11.23
N LYS A 506 -26.20 -19.26 -11.95
CA LYS A 506 -26.17 -17.90 -11.38
C LYS A 506 -27.47 -17.55 -10.67
N LEU A 507 -28.63 -17.88 -11.25
CA LEU A 507 -29.92 -17.71 -10.58
C LEU A 507 -29.99 -18.49 -9.26
N LYS A 508 -29.50 -19.75 -9.20
CA LYS A 508 -29.45 -20.53 -7.94
C LYS A 508 -28.55 -19.88 -6.89
N ASP A 509 -27.41 -19.33 -7.29
CA ASP A 509 -26.54 -18.59 -6.37
C ASP A 509 -27.26 -17.38 -5.75
N ILE A 510 -27.99 -16.62 -6.56
CA ILE A 510 -28.73 -15.45 -6.11
C ILE A 510 -29.92 -15.86 -5.22
N GLU A 511 -30.67 -16.91 -5.59
CA GLU A 511 -31.76 -17.48 -4.79
C GLU A 511 -31.28 -17.90 -3.39
N ASP A 512 -30.17 -18.64 -3.32
CA ASP A 512 -29.58 -19.12 -2.07
C ASP A 512 -29.08 -17.95 -1.19
N ARG A 513 -28.44 -16.94 -1.82
CA ARG A 513 -27.87 -15.77 -1.13
C ARG A 513 -28.94 -14.82 -0.59
N LEU A 514 -29.98 -14.53 -1.37
CA LEU A 514 -30.97 -13.50 -1.06
C LEU A 514 -32.29 -14.07 -0.51
N GLY A 515 -32.48 -15.40 -0.55
CA GLY A 515 -33.68 -16.06 -0.06
C GLY A 515 -34.93 -15.73 -0.89
N ILE A 516 -34.75 -15.53 -2.20
CA ILE A 516 -35.82 -15.30 -3.17
C ILE A 516 -36.16 -16.59 -3.92
N SER A 517 -37.39 -16.72 -4.40
CA SER A 517 -37.85 -17.92 -5.12
C SER A 517 -38.74 -17.60 -6.33
N SER A 518 -38.91 -16.32 -6.66
CA SER A 518 -39.73 -15.90 -7.80
C SER A 518 -39.38 -14.50 -8.30
N ALA A 519 -39.74 -14.21 -9.55
CA ALA A 519 -39.65 -12.86 -10.13
C ALA A 519 -40.40 -11.80 -9.31
N GLU A 520 -41.54 -12.16 -8.70
CA GLU A 520 -42.33 -11.21 -7.90
C GLU A 520 -41.59 -10.83 -6.60
N GLU A 521 -40.99 -11.81 -5.93
CA GLU A 521 -40.15 -11.58 -4.75
C GLU A 521 -38.89 -10.79 -5.11
N ALA A 522 -38.22 -11.15 -6.21
CA ALA A 522 -37.04 -10.45 -6.71
C ALA A 522 -37.34 -8.97 -7.02
N ARG A 523 -38.41 -8.69 -7.79
CA ARG A 523 -38.85 -7.32 -8.11
C ARG A 523 -39.23 -6.52 -6.87
N SER A 524 -39.97 -7.12 -5.94
CA SER A 524 -40.35 -6.43 -4.71
C SER A 524 -39.14 -6.08 -3.85
N MET A 525 -38.12 -6.94 -3.81
CA MET A 525 -36.88 -6.67 -3.10
C MET A 525 -36.06 -5.60 -3.83
N LEU A 526 -35.95 -5.69 -5.17
CA LEU A 526 -35.26 -4.72 -6.03
C LEU A 526 -35.82 -3.32 -5.83
N ASP A 527 -37.14 -3.16 -5.87
CA ASP A 527 -37.81 -1.88 -5.66
C ASP A 527 -37.50 -1.29 -4.27
N ALA A 528 -37.47 -2.14 -3.24
CA ALA A 528 -37.13 -1.72 -1.87
C ALA A 528 -35.65 -1.31 -1.74
N LYS A 529 -34.73 -2.03 -2.41
CA LYS A 529 -33.30 -1.73 -2.41
C LYS A 529 -33.00 -0.43 -3.16
N ARG A 530 -33.55 -0.25 -4.36
CA ARG A 530 -33.44 1.02 -5.12
C ARG A 530 -34.01 2.22 -4.37
N ALA A 531 -35.10 2.04 -3.62
CA ALA A 531 -35.62 3.11 -2.78
C ALA A 531 -34.66 3.50 -1.64
N THR A 532 -34.02 2.50 -1.02
CA THR A 532 -33.01 2.71 0.03
C THR A 532 -31.76 3.37 -0.53
N GLU A 533 -31.28 2.88 -1.67
CA GLU A 533 -30.14 3.42 -2.41
C GLU A 533 -30.37 4.88 -2.79
N ALA A 534 -31.51 5.22 -3.39
CA ALA A 534 -31.84 6.59 -3.78
C ALA A 534 -31.90 7.55 -2.58
N GLU A 535 -32.46 7.12 -1.44
CA GLU A 535 -32.49 7.93 -0.22
C GLU A 535 -31.07 8.17 0.32
N LEU A 536 -30.26 7.11 0.41
CA LEU A 536 -28.90 7.19 0.92
C LEU A 536 -27.98 8.00 -0.01
N GLU A 537 -28.14 7.86 -1.32
CA GLU A 537 -27.37 8.59 -2.32
C GLU A 537 -27.65 10.10 -2.26
N GLU A 538 -28.91 10.49 -2.00
CA GLU A 538 -29.29 11.88 -1.77
C GLU A 538 -28.59 12.46 -0.53
N GLN A 539 -28.68 11.73 0.60
CA GLN A 539 -28.04 12.12 1.85
C GLN A 539 -26.52 12.20 1.70
N PHE A 540 -25.93 11.23 1.01
CA PHE A 540 -24.50 11.20 0.67
C PHE A 540 -24.11 12.45 -0.11
N LYS A 541 -24.84 12.78 -1.18
CA LYS A 541 -24.61 14.00 -1.99
C LYS A 541 -24.68 15.26 -1.15
N ARG A 542 -25.66 15.39 -0.24
CA ARG A 542 -25.77 16.54 0.68
C ARG A 542 -24.58 16.65 1.63
N ALA A 543 -24.19 15.55 2.26
CA ALA A 543 -23.04 15.53 3.18
C ALA A 543 -21.72 15.84 2.46
N VAL A 544 -21.49 15.29 1.26
CA VAL A 544 -20.30 15.59 0.45
C VAL A 544 -20.26 17.07 0.07
N ARG A 545 -21.36 17.66 -0.40
CA ARG A 545 -21.42 19.11 -0.70
C ARG A 545 -21.14 19.98 0.53
N TYR A 546 -21.65 19.57 1.69
CA TYR A 546 -21.36 20.23 2.97
C TYR A 546 -19.86 20.20 3.29
N LEU A 547 -19.24 19.01 3.22
CA LEU A 547 -17.80 18.85 3.45
C LEU A 547 -16.97 19.63 2.43
N TYR A 548 -17.33 19.59 1.15
CA TYR A 548 -16.60 20.27 0.07
C TYR A 548 -16.54 21.79 0.25
N LYS A 549 -17.58 22.39 0.83
CA LYS A 549 -17.61 23.84 1.09
C LYS A 549 -16.50 24.28 2.05
N ASP A 550 -16.24 23.48 3.09
CA ASP A 550 -15.32 23.84 4.18
C ASP A 550 -13.97 23.10 4.10
N LEU A 551 -13.92 21.96 3.40
CA LEU A 551 -12.73 21.14 3.13
C LEU A 551 -12.47 20.96 1.62
N PRO A 552 -12.43 22.05 0.81
CA PRO A 552 -12.36 21.96 -0.65
C PRO A 552 -11.07 21.36 -1.23
N PHE A 553 -10.06 21.12 -0.38
CA PHE A 553 -8.75 20.58 -0.78
C PHE A 553 -8.48 19.19 -0.18
N SER A 554 -9.44 18.60 0.55
CA SER A 554 -9.30 17.20 0.95
C SER A 554 -9.50 16.33 -0.27
N SER A 555 -8.56 15.42 -0.54
CA SER A 555 -8.60 14.60 -1.76
C SER A 555 -9.79 13.67 -1.79
N THR A 556 -10.13 13.04 -0.67
CA THR A 556 -11.31 12.17 -0.58
C THR A 556 -12.60 12.96 -0.80
N VAL A 557 -12.69 14.18 -0.26
CA VAL A 557 -13.85 15.05 -0.51
C VAL A 557 -13.93 15.46 -1.98
N LEU A 558 -12.79 15.77 -2.61
CA LEU A 558 -12.73 16.09 -4.04
C LEU A 558 -13.12 14.90 -4.92
N GLU A 559 -12.66 13.70 -4.59
CA GLU A 559 -13.02 12.45 -5.28
C GLU A 559 -14.52 12.18 -5.19
N TYR A 560 -15.10 12.26 -3.98
CA TYR A 560 -16.54 12.15 -3.80
C TYR A 560 -17.30 13.24 -4.56
N MET A 561 -16.84 14.49 -4.49
CA MET A 561 -17.46 15.61 -5.19
C MET A 561 -17.41 15.42 -6.71
N TYR A 562 -16.28 14.95 -7.25
CA TYR A 562 -16.11 14.65 -8.68
C TYR A 562 -17.06 13.54 -9.13
N ARG A 563 -17.25 12.49 -8.32
CA ARG A 563 -18.21 11.41 -8.61
C ARG A 563 -19.66 11.93 -8.70
N ILE A 564 -20.06 12.83 -7.81
CA ILE A 564 -21.45 13.31 -7.75
C ILE A 564 -21.75 14.50 -8.67
N GLU A 565 -20.75 15.31 -9.01
CA GLU A 565 -20.89 16.59 -9.73
C GLU A 565 -19.89 16.67 -10.90
N ARG A 566 -19.78 15.59 -11.67
CA ARG A 566 -18.84 15.43 -12.80
C ARG A 566 -19.02 16.48 -13.91
N ASP A 567 -20.18 17.13 -13.99
CA ASP A 567 -20.46 18.18 -14.98
C ASP A 567 -20.12 19.60 -14.48
N ASN A 568 -19.77 19.75 -13.20
CA ASN A 568 -19.40 21.04 -12.62
C ASN A 568 -17.94 21.37 -12.96
N PRO A 569 -17.66 22.43 -13.75
CA PRO A 569 -16.32 22.73 -14.24
C PRO A 569 -15.33 23.06 -13.13
N GLU A 570 -15.77 23.64 -12.01
CA GLU A 570 -14.89 23.93 -10.87
C GLU A 570 -14.47 22.65 -10.14
N VAL A 571 -15.39 21.70 -9.98
CA VAL A 571 -15.12 20.41 -9.34
C VAL A 571 -14.14 19.60 -10.19
N VAL A 572 -14.41 19.49 -11.50
CA VAL A 572 -13.55 18.76 -12.45
C VAL A 572 -12.13 19.32 -12.44
N LEU A 573 -12.00 20.66 -12.51
CA LEU A 573 -10.67 21.29 -12.47
C LEU A 573 -9.93 20.96 -11.18
N ARG A 574 -10.56 21.15 -10.01
CA ARG A 574 -9.89 20.94 -8.72
C ARG A 574 -9.53 19.49 -8.46
N TYR A 575 -10.36 18.54 -8.92
CA TYR A 575 -10.06 17.12 -8.86
C TYR A 575 -8.77 16.80 -9.64
N HIS A 576 -8.67 17.28 -10.87
CA HIS A 576 -7.50 17.06 -11.72
C HIS A 576 -6.26 17.83 -11.25
N GLU A 577 -6.40 19.03 -10.68
CA GLU A 577 -5.30 19.73 -9.98
C GLU A 577 -4.76 18.90 -8.81
N ASN A 578 -5.65 18.39 -7.96
CA ASN A 578 -5.26 17.55 -6.83
C ASN A 578 -4.58 16.25 -7.27
N ASN A 579 -5.12 15.57 -8.29
CA ASN A 579 -4.53 14.34 -8.82
C ASN A 579 -3.20 14.58 -9.52
N TYR A 580 -3.08 15.68 -10.25
CA TYR A 580 -1.81 16.11 -10.81
C TYR A 580 -0.77 16.29 -9.71
N ASP A 581 -1.07 17.11 -8.70
CA ASP A 581 -0.14 17.45 -7.63
C ASP A 581 0.32 16.20 -6.86
N LYS A 582 -0.61 15.31 -6.52
CA LYS A 582 -0.34 14.13 -5.68
C LYS A 582 0.29 12.96 -6.44
N ASN A 583 -0.21 12.66 -7.64
CA ASN A 583 0.07 11.38 -8.29
C ASN A 583 1.00 11.53 -9.49
N LEU A 584 0.85 12.60 -10.28
CA LEU A 584 1.56 12.71 -11.56
C LEU A 584 2.79 13.63 -11.48
N SER A 585 2.68 14.77 -10.82
CA SER A 585 3.65 15.86 -10.88
C SER A 585 5.07 15.40 -10.50
N PHE A 586 5.22 14.64 -9.42
CA PHE A 586 6.50 14.12 -8.95
C PHE A 586 7.12 13.10 -9.91
N ILE A 587 6.29 12.24 -10.50
CA ILE A 587 6.71 11.19 -11.44
C ILE A 587 7.28 11.83 -12.71
N ILE A 588 6.56 12.79 -13.30
CA ILE A 588 6.96 13.43 -14.55
C ILE A 588 7.93 14.61 -14.36
N SER A 589 8.33 14.93 -13.13
CA SER A 589 9.25 16.04 -12.83
C SER A 589 10.72 15.74 -13.12
N ASN A 590 11.13 14.48 -13.08
CA ASN A 590 12.52 14.09 -13.31
C ASN A 590 12.60 12.68 -13.91
N ARG A 591 13.52 12.50 -14.86
CA ARG A 591 13.76 11.24 -15.54
C ARG A 591 14.15 10.11 -14.60
N ASP A 592 14.99 10.37 -13.60
CA ASP A 592 15.40 9.32 -12.66
C ASP A 592 14.22 8.81 -11.83
N THR A 593 13.33 9.71 -11.42
CA THR A 593 12.10 9.36 -10.69
C THR A 593 11.19 8.53 -11.58
N PHE A 594 10.89 9.01 -12.80
CA PHE A 594 10.07 8.28 -13.75
C PHE A 594 10.63 6.88 -14.03
N GLN A 595 11.94 6.76 -14.28
CA GLN A 595 12.58 5.48 -14.57
C GLN A 595 12.47 4.50 -13.39
N MET A 596 12.64 4.99 -12.15
CA MET A 596 12.49 4.17 -10.95
C MET A 596 11.06 3.60 -10.82
N TYR A 597 10.03 4.42 -11.05
CA TYR A 597 8.63 3.94 -11.03
C TYR A 597 8.35 3.02 -12.21
N LEU A 598 8.85 3.33 -13.40
CA LEU A 598 8.69 2.50 -14.58
C LEU A 598 9.27 1.11 -14.34
N GLU A 599 10.49 0.99 -13.82
CA GLU A 599 11.14 -0.28 -13.49
C GLU A 599 10.39 -1.07 -12.40
N TYR A 600 9.78 -0.37 -11.44
CA TYR A 600 8.94 -0.99 -10.44
C TYR A 600 7.68 -1.59 -11.06
N TYR A 601 6.90 -0.79 -11.80
CA TYR A 601 5.64 -1.25 -12.39
C TYR A 601 5.83 -2.23 -13.55
N GLN A 602 6.96 -2.19 -14.26
CA GLN A 602 7.31 -3.17 -15.30
C GLN A 602 7.40 -4.60 -14.75
N GLN A 603 7.66 -4.78 -13.45
CA GLN A 603 7.68 -6.12 -12.83
C GLN A 603 6.28 -6.74 -12.74
N PHE A 604 5.24 -5.91 -12.70
CA PHE A 604 3.84 -6.34 -12.53
C PHE A 604 3.05 -6.24 -13.84
N LEU A 605 3.24 -5.14 -14.59
CA LEU A 605 2.46 -4.79 -15.77
C LEU A 605 3.22 -4.98 -17.09
N GLY A 606 4.51 -5.37 -17.01
CA GLY A 606 5.36 -5.53 -18.18
C GLY A 606 5.39 -4.27 -19.04
N GLN A 607 5.01 -4.43 -20.30
CA GLN A 607 5.01 -3.36 -21.30
C GLN A 607 3.95 -2.27 -21.03
N GLN A 608 2.87 -2.58 -20.29
CA GLN A 608 1.78 -1.64 -20.02
C GLN A 608 2.14 -0.58 -18.96
N ALA A 609 3.28 -0.73 -18.27
CA ALA A 609 3.68 0.15 -17.18
C ALA A 609 3.78 1.63 -17.57
N ALA A 610 4.25 1.95 -18.77
CA ALA A 610 4.34 3.33 -19.25
C ALA A 610 2.94 3.94 -19.48
N SER A 611 2.02 3.16 -20.06
CA SER A 611 0.64 3.57 -20.29
C SER A 611 -0.09 3.81 -18.96
N PHE A 612 0.10 2.93 -17.98
CA PHE A 612 -0.44 3.08 -16.64
C PHE A 612 0.09 4.33 -15.92
N LEU A 613 1.40 4.60 -16.02
CA LEU A 613 2.05 5.70 -15.30
C LEU A 613 1.80 7.08 -15.89
N ILE A 614 1.67 7.19 -17.22
CA ILE A 614 1.60 8.47 -17.92
C ILE A 614 0.37 8.54 -18.82
N ASP A 615 0.25 7.64 -19.79
CA ASP A 615 -0.68 7.88 -20.91
C ASP A 615 -2.14 7.90 -20.45
N MET A 616 -2.56 6.92 -19.65
CA MET A 616 -3.95 6.83 -19.16
C MET A 616 -4.29 8.00 -18.20
N PRO A 617 -3.48 8.33 -17.17
CA PRO A 617 -3.76 9.48 -16.32
C PRO A 617 -3.80 10.83 -17.07
N VAL A 618 -2.85 11.05 -18.01
CA VAL A 618 -2.77 12.30 -18.78
C VAL A 618 -3.94 12.42 -19.74
N ARG A 619 -4.28 11.34 -20.46
CA ARG A 619 -5.40 11.32 -21.41
C ARG A 619 -6.73 11.56 -20.69
N ASN A 620 -6.97 10.87 -19.57
CA ASN A 620 -8.19 11.05 -18.78
C ASN A 620 -8.33 12.49 -18.29
N MET A 621 -7.23 13.10 -17.84
CA MET A 621 -7.19 14.51 -17.42
C MET A 621 -7.46 15.46 -18.60
N GLU A 622 -6.81 15.25 -19.73
CA GLU A 622 -6.94 16.07 -20.93
C GLU A 622 -8.37 16.04 -21.48
N GLU A 623 -8.96 14.85 -21.64
CA GLU A 623 -10.31 14.68 -22.14
C GLU A 623 -11.33 15.40 -21.25
N ASP A 624 -11.30 15.15 -19.93
CA ASP A 624 -12.20 15.77 -18.97
C ASP A 624 -12.04 17.30 -18.92
N LEU A 625 -10.82 17.82 -18.82
CA LEU A 625 -10.60 19.26 -18.74
C LEU A 625 -11.04 19.97 -20.02
N LEU A 626 -10.78 19.37 -21.19
CA LEU A 626 -11.21 19.96 -22.45
C LEU A 626 -12.72 19.92 -22.62
N GLU A 627 -13.36 18.80 -22.34
CA GLU A 627 -14.80 18.63 -22.52
C GLU A 627 -15.60 19.39 -21.46
N ARG A 628 -15.28 19.18 -20.19
CA ARG A 628 -16.11 19.61 -19.06
C ARG A 628 -15.73 20.99 -18.51
N VAL A 629 -14.55 21.52 -18.84
CA VAL A 629 -14.10 22.86 -18.42
C VAL A 629 -13.91 23.81 -19.60
N VAL A 630 -12.97 23.52 -20.50
CA VAL A 630 -12.56 24.46 -21.58
C VAL A 630 -13.70 24.71 -22.58
N ARG A 631 -14.35 23.64 -23.06
CA ARG A 631 -15.48 23.74 -24.01
C ARG A 631 -16.81 24.02 -23.32
N ASN A 632 -16.88 23.91 -21.99
CA ASN A 632 -18.11 24.11 -21.25
C ASN A 632 -18.54 25.59 -21.29
N PRO A 633 -19.77 25.90 -21.76
CA PRO A 633 -20.26 27.27 -21.85
C PRO A 633 -20.54 27.91 -20.47
N GLU A 634 -20.74 27.10 -19.42
CA GLU A 634 -21.00 27.56 -18.06
C GLU A 634 -19.72 27.85 -17.27
N ALA A 635 -18.57 27.33 -17.70
CA ALA A 635 -17.28 27.61 -17.09
C ALA A 635 -16.85 29.07 -17.33
N SER A 636 -16.38 29.73 -16.26
CA SER A 636 -15.80 31.07 -16.36
C SER A 636 -14.48 31.06 -17.13
N ASP A 637 -14.12 32.21 -17.71
CA ASP A 637 -12.82 32.35 -18.40
C ASP A 637 -11.65 32.02 -17.45
N ASP A 638 -11.75 32.38 -16.17
CA ASP A 638 -10.73 32.04 -15.16
C ASP A 638 -10.56 30.52 -15.01
N LEU A 639 -11.64 29.74 -14.95
CA LEU A 639 -11.55 28.26 -14.88
C LEU A 639 -10.93 27.67 -16.14
N LYS A 640 -11.31 28.19 -17.31
CA LYS A 640 -10.78 27.73 -18.61
C LYS A 640 -9.29 28.04 -18.73
N VAL A 641 -8.88 29.23 -18.30
CA VAL A 641 -7.48 29.66 -18.25
C VAL A 641 -6.68 28.74 -17.33
N THR A 642 -7.17 28.45 -16.11
CA THR A 642 -6.47 27.57 -15.17
C THR A 642 -6.36 26.13 -15.70
N ALA A 643 -7.44 25.58 -16.29
CA ALA A 643 -7.41 24.25 -16.92
C ALA A 643 -6.36 24.16 -18.04
N LEU A 644 -6.30 25.18 -18.91
CA LEU A 644 -5.29 25.23 -19.98
C LEU A 644 -3.88 25.36 -19.41
N TYR A 645 -3.67 26.15 -18.35
CA TYR A 645 -2.36 26.22 -17.70
C TYR A 645 -1.92 24.89 -17.10
N LEU A 646 -2.84 24.14 -16.48
CA LEU A 646 -2.55 22.79 -15.96
C LEU A 646 -2.09 21.85 -17.09
N LEU A 647 -2.82 21.82 -18.21
CA LEU A 647 -2.42 21.02 -19.38
C LEU A 647 -1.07 21.49 -19.96
N ILE A 648 -0.85 22.79 -20.07
CA ILE A 648 0.43 23.35 -20.55
C ILE A 648 1.59 22.90 -19.65
N GLU A 649 1.39 22.87 -18.32
CA GLU A 649 2.41 22.41 -17.37
C GLU A 649 2.67 20.90 -17.48
N VAL A 650 1.62 20.08 -17.60
CA VAL A 650 1.75 18.63 -17.83
C VAL A 650 2.59 18.35 -19.07
N TYR A 651 2.23 18.95 -20.21
CA TYR A 651 2.93 18.73 -21.47
C TYR A 651 4.34 19.35 -21.50
N ASP A 652 4.59 20.43 -20.76
CA ASP A 652 5.95 20.96 -20.56
C ASP A 652 6.85 19.92 -19.88
N ARG A 653 6.36 19.33 -18.78
CA ARG A 653 7.12 18.34 -18.00
C ARG A 653 7.35 17.07 -18.80
N LEU A 654 6.33 16.60 -19.52
CA LEU A 654 6.48 15.45 -20.43
C LEU A 654 7.48 15.74 -21.54
N ALA A 655 7.43 16.91 -22.18
CA ALA A 655 8.43 17.28 -23.18
C ALA A 655 9.85 17.28 -22.59
N ASN A 656 10.04 17.81 -21.39
CA ASN A 656 11.33 17.83 -20.69
C ASN A 656 11.80 16.43 -20.24
N LEU A 657 10.87 15.53 -19.90
CA LEU A 657 11.16 14.15 -19.58
C LEU A 657 11.83 13.43 -20.77
N TYR A 658 11.41 13.76 -21.99
CA TYR A 658 11.86 13.16 -23.24
C TYR A 658 12.73 14.07 -24.13
N HIS A 659 13.33 15.12 -23.54
CA HIS A 659 13.96 16.31 -24.14
C HIS A 659 14.57 16.24 -25.56
N ASP A 660 15.15 15.12 -26.00
CA ASP A 660 15.81 14.95 -27.31
C ASP A 660 15.17 13.80 -28.13
N SER A 661 13.84 13.80 -28.28
CA SER A 661 13.11 12.73 -28.99
C SER A 661 11.94 13.25 -29.85
N ALA A 662 11.45 12.40 -30.75
CA ALA A 662 10.21 12.65 -31.49
C ALA A 662 9.00 12.83 -30.54
N VAL A 663 8.99 12.07 -29.44
CA VAL A 663 7.98 12.15 -28.37
C VAL A 663 7.96 13.54 -27.71
N ALA A 664 9.14 14.12 -27.39
CA ALA A 664 9.20 15.48 -26.85
C ALA A 664 8.65 16.53 -27.83
N ARG A 665 8.89 16.36 -29.14
CA ARG A 665 8.32 17.25 -30.15
C ARG A 665 6.78 17.18 -30.15
N ILE A 666 6.21 15.98 -30.03
CA ILE A 666 4.75 15.77 -29.96
C ILE A 666 4.18 16.53 -28.75
N TYR A 667 4.77 16.35 -27.56
CA TYR A 667 4.30 17.05 -26.36
C TYR A 667 4.42 18.58 -26.47
N LEU A 668 5.49 19.10 -27.08
CA LEU A 668 5.61 20.54 -27.35
C LEU A 668 4.58 21.05 -28.37
N LEU A 669 4.21 20.26 -29.37
CA LEU A 669 3.14 20.60 -30.32
C LEU A 669 1.78 20.67 -29.60
N THR A 670 1.50 19.71 -28.74
CA THR A 670 0.29 19.69 -27.90
C THR A 670 0.27 20.88 -26.94
N GLN A 671 1.38 21.17 -26.26
CA GLN A 671 1.55 22.35 -25.42
C GLN A 671 1.29 23.65 -26.20
N ARG A 672 1.82 23.77 -27.43
CA ARG A 672 1.59 24.93 -28.30
C ARG A 672 0.11 25.09 -28.64
N ASN A 673 -0.61 24.01 -28.93
CA ASN A 673 -2.05 24.05 -29.20
C ASN A 673 -2.82 24.63 -28.00
N TYR A 674 -2.46 24.22 -26.77
CA TYR A 674 -3.07 24.79 -25.57
C TYR A 674 -2.72 26.25 -25.33
N LEU A 675 -1.49 26.67 -25.64
CA LEU A 675 -1.12 28.09 -25.60
C LEU A 675 -1.88 28.93 -26.64
N GLU A 676 -2.13 28.38 -27.84
CA GLU A 676 -2.94 29.05 -28.87
C GLU A 676 -4.40 29.21 -28.41
N LYS A 677 -5.00 28.16 -27.82
CA LYS A 677 -6.33 28.26 -27.19
C LYS A 677 -6.35 29.27 -26.04
N LEU A 678 -5.29 29.35 -25.27
CA LEU A 678 -5.17 30.30 -24.18
C LEU A 678 -5.15 31.75 -24.71
N GLU A 679 -4.41 32.00 -25.79
CA GLU A 679 -4.39 33.31 -26.48
C GLU A 679 -5.76 33.68 -27.09
N GLU A 680 -6.60 32.72 -27.46
CA GLU A 680 -7.99 33.00 -27.86
C GLU A 680 -8.84 33.54 -26.70
N ILE A 681 -8.57 33.09 -25.47
CA ILE A 681 -9.31 33.48 -24.26
C ILE A 681 -8.76 34.78 -23.65
N ILE A 682 -7.44 34.94 -23.62
CA ILE A 682 -6.75 36.14 -23.09
C ILE A 682 -5.84 36.80 -24.13
N PRO A 683 -6.40 37.44 -25.19
CA PRO A 683 -5.62 37.93 -26.31
C PRO A 683 -4.61 39.02 -25.93
N GLY A 684 -3.37 38.85 -26.40
CA GLY A 684 -2.29 39.80 -26.24
C GLY A 684 -1.57 39.70 -24.89
N ASP A 685 -1.75 38.62 -24.14
CA ASP A 685 -0.99 38.40 -22.92
C ASP A 685 0.50 38.20 -23.23
N GLU A 686 1.36 39.06 -22.67
CA GLU A 686 2.78 39.04 -22.97
C GLU A 686 3.46 37.73 -22.54
N GLY A 687 2.98 37.10 -21.46
CA GLY A 687 3.52 35.84 -20.95
C GLY A 687 3.18 34.66 -21.86
N VAL A 688 1.93 34.57 -22.31
CA VAL A 688 1.47 33.55 -23.27
C VAL A 688 2.25 33.68 -24.59
N LEU A 689 2.32 34.88 -25.17
CA LEU A 689 3.03 35.10 -26.43
C LEU A 689 4.53 34.78 -26.35
N GLN A 690 5.19 35.12 -25.23
CA GLN A 690 6.59 34.76 -24.99
C GLN A 690 6.78 33.24 -24.88
N THR A 691 5.84 32.55 -24.21
CA THR A 691 5.88 31.09 -24.06
C THR A 691 5.67 30.40 -25.40
N ILE A 692 4.74 30.89 -26.23
CA ILE A 692 4.56 30.40 -27.62
C ILE A 692 5.85 30.55 -28.44
N GLU A 693 6.56 31.68 -28.32
CA GLU A 693 7.83 31.90 -29.03
C GLU A 693 8.92 30.93 -28.55
N LEU A 694 8.98 30.67 -27.24
CA LEU A 694 9.90 29.71 -26.63
C LEU A 694 9.64 28.28 -27.13
N VAL A 695 8.39 27.81 -27.03
CA VAL A 695 7.97 26.47 -27.47
C VAL A 695 8.24 26.26 -28.95
N ASN A 696 7.92 27.25 -29.80
CA ASN A 696 8.25 27.21 -31.22
C ASN A 696 9.76 27.13 -31.50
N THR A 697 10.59 27.71 -30.63
CA THR A 697 12.05 27.61 -30.74
C THR A 697 12.52 26.21 -30.37
N GLN A 698 11.97 25.60 -29.32
CA GLN A 698 12.28 24.23 -28.92
C GLN A 698 11.87 23.22 -30.00
N ILE A 699 10.67 23.35 -30.58
CA ILE A 699 10.20 22.50 -31.69
C ILE A 699 11.17 22.58 -32.87
N ARG A 700 11.56 23.79 -33.31
CA ARG A 700 12.53 23.95 -34.41
C ARG A 700 13.89 23.31 -34.11
N MET A 701 14.37 23.43 -32.87
CA MET A 701 15.64 22.82 -32.46
C MET A 701 15.59 21.29 -32.49
N LEU A 702 14.43 20.69 -32.21
CA LEU A 702 14.22 19.24 -32.32
C LEU A 702 14.11 18.79 -33.78
N GLU A 703 13.36 19.53 -34.60
CA GLU A 703 13.23 19.24 -36.04
C GLU A 703 14.56 19.30 -36.80
N GLU A 704 15.51 20.13 -36.34
CA GLU A 704 16.87 20.16 -36.89
C GLU A 704 17.70 18.91 -36.52
N GLN A 705 17.32 18.19 -35.47
CA GLN A 705 18.04 17.03 -34.95
C GLN A 705 17.42 15.69 -35.40
N LEU A 706 16.10 15.66 -35.54
CA LEU A 706 15.34 14.48 -35.97
C LEU A 706 15.56 14.17 -37.46
N LYS A 707 15.55 12.89 -37.81
CA LYS A 707 15.54 12.49 -39.23
C LYS A 707 14.16 12.78 -39.84
N PRO A 708 14.06 13.02 -41.17
CA PRO A 708 12.78 13.26 -41.84
C PRO A 708 11.73 12.17 -41.59
N GLU A 709 12.16 10.92 -41.41
CA GLU A 709 11.29 9.77 -41.12
C GLU A 709 10.76 9.75 -39.67
N GLU A 710 11.38 10.51 -38.76
CA GLU A 710 10.99 10.64 -37.34
C GLU A 710 10.06 11.85 -37.09
N ILE A 711 9.66 12.56 -38.14
CA ILE A 711 8.80 13.76 -38.08
C ILE A 711 7.36 13.38 -38.44
N VAL A 712 6.54 13.12 -37.43
CA VAL A 712 5.10 12.82 -37.58
C VAL A 712 4.25 14.12 -37.64
N GLU A 713 3.23 14.15 -38.49
CA GLU A 713 2.27 15.27 -38.59
C GLU A 713 1.14 15.16 -37.53
N PRO A 714 0.64 16.27 -36.95
CA PRO A 714 -0.26 16.26 -35.79
C PRO A 714 -1.61 15.50 -35.93
N GLY A 715 -1.99 15.11 -37.15
CA GLY A 715 -3.28 14.45 -37.44
C GLY A 715 -3.18 12.95 -37.74
N GLU A 716 -1.97 12.38 -37.75
CA GLU A 716 -1.73 10.94 -37.96
C GLU A 716 -1.70 10.16 -36.62
N PHE A 717 -1.90 10.86 -35.50
CA PHE A 717 -1.67 10.37 -34.14
C PHE A 717 -2.71 9.37 -33.59
N GLU A 718 -3.92 9.28 -34.15
CA GLU A 718 -4.88 8.24 -33.75
C GLU A 718 -4.44 6.83 -34.19
N ALA A 719 -3.49 6.71 -35.13
CA ALA A 719 -3.06 5.44 -35.71
C ALA A 719 -1.58 5.08 -35.43
N GLU A 720 -0.82 5.93 -34.73
CA GLU A 720 0.64 5.78 -34.58
C GLU A 720 1.14 5.73 -33.14
N LEU A 721 0.23 5.59 -32.16
CA LEU A 721 0.59 5.01 -30.86
C LEU A 721 1.05 3.54 -30.99
N GLU A 722 0.82 2.91 -32.15
CA GLU A 722 1.16 1.52 -32.48
C GLU A 722 2.57 1.30 -33.07
N LEU A 723 3.31 2.33 -33.50
CA LEU A 723 4.54 2.10 -34.27
C LEU A 723 5.78 2.83 -33.75
N GLU A 724 6.68 2.00 -33.22
CA GLU A 724 8.12 2.19 -32.99
C GLU A 724 8.54 3.15 -31.85
N GLY A 725 8.59 2.63 -30.62
CA GLY A 725 9.51 3.16 -29.59
C GLY A 725 9.12 2.96 -28.13
N LEU A 726 7.88 2.58 -27.85
CA LEU A 726 7.45 2.13 -26.53
C LEU A 726 7.33 0.60 -26.56
N PRO A 727 7.86 -0.14 -25.56
CA PRO A 727 7.45 -1.53 -25.39
C PRO A 727 6.00 -1.49 -24.90
N GLY A 728 5.05 -1.88 -25.75
CA GLY A 728 3.66 -2.16 -25.39
C GLY A 728 2.65 -1.44 -26.25
N THR A 729 2.13 -2.12 -27.27
CA THR A 729 0.95 -1.68 -28.00
C THR A 729 -0.06 -2.81 -28.02
N LEU A 730 -1.26 -2.48 -27.55
CA LEU A 730 -2.47 -3.29 -27.53
C LEU A 730 -3.19 -3.04 -28.85
N ASP A 731 -2.99 -3.93 -29.81
CA ASP A 731 -3.97 -4.19 -30.87
C ASP A 731 -4.42 -5.62 -30.71
N GLU A 732 -5.73 -5.84 -30.79
CA GLU A 732 -6.47 -7.06 -30.43
C GLU A 732 -6.91 -7.09 -28.95
N LEU A 733 -7.88 -6.25 -28.55
CA LEU A 733 -8.85 -6.62 -27.50
C LEU A 733 -10.18 -5.87 -27.76
N ASP A 734 -11.27 -6.63 -27.90
CA ASP A 734 -12.64 -6.12 -28.02
C ASP A 734 -13.12 -5.55 -26.67
N GLU A 735 -14.14 -4.69 -26.67
CA GLU A 735 -14.73 -4.07 -25.46
C GLU A 735 -15.26 -5.09 -24.41
N GLU A 736 -15.27 -6.39 -24.72
CA GLU A 736 -15.70 -7.47 -23.83
C GLU A 736 -14.55 -8.10 -23.00
N ASP A 737 -13.27 -7.78 -23.27
CA ASP A 737 -12.13 -8.34 -22.51
C ASP A 737 -11.77 -7.57 -21.22
N PHE A 738 -12.56 -6.55 -20.85
CA PHE A 738 -12.43 -5.81 -19.58
C PHE A 738 -13.24 -6.45 -18.43
N GLU A 739 -13.13 -7.78 -18.25
CA GLU A 739 -13.31 -8.39 -16.92
C GLU A 739 -11.93 -8.65 -16.30
N LEU A 740 -11.26 -7.56 -15.93
CA LEU A 740 -10.33 -7.66 -14.81
C LEU A 740 -11.18 -7.87 -13.56
N ASP A 741 -11.16 -9.08 -13.00
CA ASP A 741 -11.49 -9.33 -11.60
C ASP A 741 -10.43 -8.63 -10.73
N ILE A 742 -10.45 -7.30 -10.77
CA ILE A 742 -10.02 -6.47 -9.67
C ILE A 742 -11.10 -6.65 -8.60
N GLY A 743 -10.92 -7.70 -7.79
CA GLY A 743 -11.56 -7.77 -6.48
C GLY A 743 -11.39 -6.44 -5.72
N PRO A 744 -12.06 -6.27 -4.58
CA PRO A 744 -12.40 -4.95 -3.97
C PRO A 744 -11.23 -4.06 -3.48
N PHE A 745 -10.01 -4.27 -3.94
CA PHE A 745 -8.77 -3.57 -3.58
C PHE A 745 -8.07 -2.85 -4.75
N GLY A 746 -8.71 -2.70 -5.91
CA GLY A 746 -8.15 -2.04 -7.09
C GLY A 746 -8.17 -0.50 -7.08
N THR A 747 -7.75 0.14 -5.99
CA THR A 747 -7.39 1.58 -5.94
C THR A 747 -6.17 1.85 -5.03
N GLU A 748 -5.28 0.87 -4.85
CA GLU A 748 -4.02 1.03 -4.09
C GLU A 748 -2.85 1.58 -4.92
#